data_AF-A0A1B8A6G6-F1
#
_entry.id   AF-A0A1B8A6G6-F1
#
_cell.length_a   1.000
_cell.length_b   1.000
_cell.length_c   1.000
_cell.angle_alpha   90.00
_cell.angle_beta   90.00
_cell.angle_gamma   90.00
#
_symmetry.space_group_name_H-M   'P 1'
#
loop_
_entity.id
_entity.type
_entity.pdbx_description
1 polymer ?
#
loop_
_entity_poly.entity_id
_entity_poly.type
_entity_poly.pdbx_seq_one_letter_code
_entity_poly.pdbx_strand_id
1 'polypeptide(L)'
;MIMPNQSAANPTPPEASIPAAARTRSLSKSPSRSPPAQNELVPADDFDQDPQGDMDSSLGDDTESSTASVSASILEYRRNQGRTYHSDKFTSNYFFPNDDQQLESMDLTHHYLTLLLDNELFLAPVMTDSIQQVLDVGTGSGIWAIEFADRYPSTEVIGTDLSPCQPQWVPPNLRFEIDDAIQPWTWKENYFDFIHIRYLFGAIKDWNTLFKEAYRCCAPGGWVQSGEADITFRSDDGTTELEPVFETYQKLFEDGSQILGNPFFVHDLQQKAFEEAGFTYVKTVDYKFPIGGWSKDPKLAEVGQFVKATLENDLEGYTLMMWQDVCQWPRDEYQVFLMSLRRAIRNPKASSFRNVIVIKYWHERHDPLQTSSASTPPPSGTVEAQLGDKSEAAAISRHSPRWSSPSDPHLRSSSLIMEALCTVARSAFQSSVFHNSPLHYKIVTTTDTNTHSPVTLVEASATLAEIEDINKSDRSLLLVKIVYDATLSCHAFRTTQSDSQRLFEIFHNDPYGLGLVANDMTGFHCLAGSESGLLSSYYLQCAAYKILWTYNFESQSVRGIVFVVNSKRGPSAFADLVNIMKLNLALLLHPIFLPVSAATQTVAFFDKLLRQSYDKVRLVEVATGYRPITELSETREGLQKLADVSRETSILIRKSLMVIRRIKQWKLAARDFERLALNHRPANDSVRLGLLSAEASAKSVLASLKLIQSRLEVMEIDFNYIMGRAENQSTAISQLITREDALTSINLAIVATRDSSSMKVIAIMTMAFLPGTFLAALFAVPSLDWGSQTVVQSNFWIYWAFAIPFTIMVFVVWMFLTQRQELSQFYDRIRVYIGRKKRKTLST
;
A
#
# COMPACT_ATOMS: atom_id res chain seq x y z
N MET A 1 -49.92 -27.97 -3.79
CA MET A 1 -51.14 -27.85 -4.63
C MET A 1 -52.07 -26.88 -3.93
N ILE A 2 -52.48 -25.80 -4.61
CA ILE A 2 -53.58 -24.87 -4.23
C ILE A 2 -53.36 -23.99 -2.96
N MET A 3 -53.22 -22.68 -3.18
CA MET A 3 -53.70 -21.59 -2.29
C MET A 3 -55.18 -21.31 -2.63
N PRO A 4 -56.04 -20.84 -1.70
CA PRO A 4 -56.40 -19.40 -1.76
C PRO A 4 -56.83 -18.69 -0.44
N ASN A 5 -56.39 -17.43 -0.33
CA ASN A 5 -57.11 -16.20 0.08
C ASN A 5 -58.16 -16.10 1.24
N GLN A 6 -57.81 -15.22 2.20
CA GLN A 6 -58.49 -13.97 2.64
C GLN A 6 -59.60 -13.88 3.75
N SER A 7 -59.39 -12.83 4.58
CA SER A 7 -60.33 -12.03 5.40
C SER A 7 -60.85 -12.60 6.73
N ALA A 8 -61.12 -11.82 7.80
CA ALA A 8 -60.67 -10.47 8.23
C ALA A 8 -61.11 -10.19 9.70
N ALA A 9 -60.40 -9.33 10.45
CA ALA A 9 -60.93 -8.49 11.55
C ALA A 9 -59.85 -7.52 12.13
N ASN A 10 -60.25 -6.28 12.47
CA ASN A 10 -59.37 -5.20 13.00
C ASN A 10 -59.20 -5.28 14.55
N PRO A 11 -58.31 -4.45 15.14
CA PRO A 11 -58.83 -3.24 15.80
C PRO A 11 -58.01 -1.93 15.58
N THR A 12 -58.58 -0.83 16.10
CA THR A 12 -58.22 0.60 15.92
C THR A 12 -57.11 1.13 16.87
N PRO A 13 -56.56 2.35 16.63
CA PRO A 13 -55.33 2.87 17.27
C PRO A 13 -55.57 3.89 18.40
N PRO A 14 -54.49 4.31 19.11
CA PRO A 14 -54.43 5.60 19.81
C PRO A 14 -53.21 6.48 19.45
N GLU A 15 -53.51 7.78 19.32
CA GLU A 15 -52.78 9.02 19.64
C GLU A 15 -51.24 9.14 19.65
N ALA A 16 -50.78 10.30 19.13
CA ALA A 16 -49.39 10.75 19.13
C ALA A 16 -49.07 11.67 20.31
N SER A 17 -47.84 11.57 20.85
CA SER A 17 -47.29 12.46 21.88
C SER A 17 -45.91 13.00 21.47
N ILE A 18 -45.69 14.28 21.74
CA ILE A 18 -44.48 15.04 21.36
C ILE A 18 -43.46 15.01 22.51
N PRO A 19 -42.14 14.94 22.23
CA PRO A 19 -41.12 15.40 23.16
C PRO A 19 -40.22 16.53 22.62
N ALA A 20 -40.16 17.58 23.44
CA ALA A 20 -39.11 18.58 23.70
C ALA A 20 -37.92 18.83 22.72
N ALA A 21 -37.70 20.12 22.50
CA ALA A 21 -36.60 20.76 21.77
C ALA A 21 -35.17 20.39 22.21
N ALA A 22 -34.30 20.23 21.21
CA ALA A 22 -32.84 20.39 21.33
C ALA A 22 -32.41 21.69 20.61
N ARG A 23 -31.37 22.37 21.13
CA ARG A 23 -30.97 23.72 20.69
C ARG A 23 -30.18 23.70 19.38
N THR A 24 -30.68 24.38 18.35
CA THR A 24 -29.93 24.66 17.13
C THR A 24 -28.87 25.74 17.37
N ARG A 25 -27.59 25.41 17.18
CA ARG A 25 -26.51 26.41 17.00
C ARG A 25 -26.41 26.71 15.50
N SER A 26 -26.25 27.99 15.15
CA SER A 26 -26.24 28.47 13.77
C SER A 26 -24.94 28.12 13.04
N LEU A 27 -25.03 27.39 11.93
CA LEU A 27 -23.93 27.24 10.98
C LEU A 27 -23.86 28.45 10.04
N SER A 28 -22.64 28.95 9.81
CA SER A 28 -22.32 30.04 8.90
C SER A 28 -22.30 29.58 7.44
N LYS A 29 -22.60 30.49 6.52
CA LYS A 29 -22.58 30.24 5.08
C LYS A 29 -21.14 30.14 4.55
N SER A 30 -20.83 29.07 3.83
CA SER A 30 -19.69 28.96 2.91
C SER A 30 -20.14 29.26 1.46
N PRO A 31 -19.25 29.79 0.59
CA PRO A 31 -19.57 30.10 -0.79
C PRO A 31 -19.54 28.85 -1.70
N SER A 32 -20.32 28.87 -2.77
CA SER A 32 -20.40 27.78 -3.76
C SER A 32 -19.19 27.76 -4.70
N ARG A 33 -18.48 26.62 -4.78
CA ARG A 33 -17.43 26.36 -5.77
C ARG A 33 -17.97 25.57 -6.99
N SER A 34 -17.27 25.69 -8.11
CA SER A 34 -17.52 25.07 -9.41
C SER A 34 -17.44 23.52 -9.38
N PRO A 35 -17.96 22.78 -10.39
CA PRO A 35 -17.78 21.33 -10.47
C PRO A 35 -16.30 20.94 -10.57
N PRO A 36 -15.91 19.74 -10.08
CA PRO A 36 -14.51 19.37 -9.92
C PRO A 36 -13.79 19.26 -11.26
N ALA A 37 -12.59 19.83 -11.32
CA ALA A 37 -11.62 19.54 -12.35
C ALA A 37 -11.11 18.10 -12.20
N GLN A 38 -10.54 17.55 -13.26
CA GLN A 38 -9.64 16.40 -13.12
C GLN A 38 -8.45 16.85 -12.26
N ASN A 39 -8.01 16.04 -11.28
CA ASN A 39 -6.78 16.31 -10.53
C ASN A 39 -5.58 16.17 -11.48
N GLU A 40 -5.31 17.22 -12.22
CA GLU A 40 -3.99 17.49 -12.80
C GLU A 40 -3.03 17.66 -11.62
N LEU A 41 -1.89 16.96 -11.65
CA LEU A 41 -0.83 17.19 -10.67
C LEU A 41 -0.43 18.67 -10.74
N VAL A 42 -0.24 19.32 -9.59
CA VAL A 42 0.08 20.75 -9.52
C VAL A 42 1.51 20.93 -8.96
N PRO A 43 2.40 21.64 -9.66
CA PRO A 43 3.68 22.09 -9.11
C PRO A 43 3.48 23.35 -8.26
N ALA A 44 4.26 23.51 -7.18
CA ALA A 44 4.35 24.77 -6.46
C ALA A 44 5.02 25.89 -7.30
N ASP A 45 4.78 27.16 -6.93
CA ASP A 45 5.31 28.33 -7.65
C ASP A 45 6.83 28.53 -7.46
N ASP A 46 7.62 28.27 -8.50
CA ASP A 46 9.06 28.61 -8.55
C ASP A 46 9.31 30.07 -8.96
N PHE A 47 9.97 30.86 -8.11
CA PHE A 47 10.43 32.22 -8.41
C PHE A 47 11.85 32.24 -9.00
N ASP A 48 12.01 31.78 -10.25
CA ASP A 48 13.27 31.97 -10.99
C ASP A 48 13.44 33.44 -11.42
N GLN A 49 14.46 34.11 -10.88
CA GLN A 49 14.87 35.45 -11.29
C GLN A 49 15.89 35.37 -12.43
N ASP A 50 15.49 35.71 -13.66
CA ASP A 50 16.43 36.09 -14.73
C ASP A 50 15.97 37.41 -15.40
N PRO A 51 16.77 38.50 -15.41
CA PRO A 51 16.26 39.84 -15.72
C PRO A 51 16.55 40.30 -17.16
N GLN A 52 15.58 40.18 -18.09
CA GLN A 52 15.51 41.00 -19.31
C GLN A 52 14.19 40.84 -20.10
N GLY A 53 13.60 41.95 -20.58
CA GLY A 53 12.76 41.95 -21.80
C GLY A 53 11.27 42.34 -21.68
N ASP A 54 11.01 43.63 -21.52
CA ASP A 54 9.90 44.41 -22.11
C ASP A 54 8.43 43.91 -22.06
N MET A 55 7.65 44.56 -21.17
CA MET A 55 6.44 45.35 -21.50
C MET A 55 5.48 44.85 -22.61
N ASP A 56 4.29 44.36 -22.23
CA ASP A 56 3.03 45.13 -22.31
C ASP A 56 1.81 44.25 -21.96
N SER A 57 1.07 44.62 -20.89
CA SER A 57 -0.41 44.58 -20.87
C SER A 57 -0.95 45.04 -19.51
N SER A 58 -1.78 46.07 -19.52
CA SER A 58 -2.64 46.41 -18.39
C SER A 58 -3.83 45.45 -18.30
N LEU A 59 -4.10 44.90 -17.11
CA LEU A 59 -5.43 44.72 -16.52
C LEU A 59 -5.25 44.31 -15.04
N GLY A 60 -6.15 44.74 -14.16
CA GLY A 60 -5.92 44.69 -12.71
C GLY A 60 -6.63 43.54 -11.99
N ASP A 61 -5.88 42.90 -11.09
CA ASP A 61 -6.31 42.32 -9.81
C ASP A 61 -7.59 41.45 -9.81
N ASP A 62 -7.45 40.20 -10.24
CA ASP A 62 -8.20 39.05 -9.69
C ASP A 62 -7.17 38.10 -9.05
N THR A 63 -6.88 38.31 -7.76
CA THR A 63 -5.87 37.55 -7.01
C THR A 63 -6.41 36.22 -6.45
N GLU A 64 -6.68 35.25 -7.32
CA GLU A 64 -6.80 33.84 -6.90
C GLU A 64 -6.58 32.83 -8.06
N SER A 65 -5.75 31.79 -7.81
CA SER A 65 -5.50 30.62 -8.67
C SER A 65 -4.59 30.79 -9.91
N SER A 66 -3.31 31.06 -9.68
CA SER A 66 -2.23 30.71 -10.64
C SER A 66 -1.75 29.28 -10.36
N THR A 67 -2.26 28.28 -11.06
CA THR A 67 -1.74 26.90 -11.02
C THR A 67 -1.16 26.57 -12.39
N ALA A 68 0.17 26.50 -12.49
CA ALA A 68 0.87 26.15 -13.73
C ALA A 68 0.77 24.64 -14.00
N SER A 69 0.88 24.23 -15.27
CA SER A 69 0.89 22.81 -15.64
C SER A 69 2.27 22.16 -15.43
N VAL A 70 2.28 20.89 -15.03
CA VAL A 70 3.53 20.14 -14.77
C VAL A 70 4.39 20.05 -16.02
N SER A 71 5.62 20.57 -15.94
CA SER A 71 6.60 20.40 -17.01
C SER A 71 6.99 18.92 -17.16
N ALA A 72 7.08 18.42 -18.39
CA ALA A 72 7.32 16.99 -18.67
C ALA A 72 8.58 16.43 -17.97
N SER A 73 9.59 17.27 -17.71
CA SER A 73 10.84 16.93 -17.01
C SER A 73 10.68 16.69 -15.49
N ILE A 74 9.58 17.12 -14.86
CA ILE A 74 9.26 16.75 -13.47
C ILE A 74 8.74 15.30 -13.40
N LEU A 75 8.09 14.82 -14.48
CA LEU A 75 7.64 13.43 -14.62
C LEU A 75 8.75 12.47 -15.08
N GLU A 76 9.95 12.98 -15.42
CA GLU A 76 11.10 12.17 -15.80
C GLU A 76 11.82 11.64 -14.55
N TYR A 77 11.38 10.47 -14.08
CA TYR A 77 12.04 9.76 -12.98
C TYR A 77 13.48 9.37 -13.32
N ARG A 78 14.40 9.67 -12.39
CA ARG A 78 15.77 9.15 -12.44
C ARG A 78 15.72 7.63 -12.36
N ARG A 79 16.47 6.96 -13.24
CA ARG A 79 16.60 5.50 -13.26
C ARG A 79 18.01 5.10 -12.85
N ASN A 80 18.12 4.33 -11.77
CA ASN A 80 19.41 3.82 -11.29
C ASN A 80 19.29 2.34 -10.93
N GLN A 81 20.19 1.51 -11.47
CA GLN A 81 20.25 0.05 -11.27
C GLN A 81 18.92 -0.71 -11.48
N GLY A 82 18.00 -0.18 -12.29
CA GLY A 82 16.69 -0.77 -12.57
C GLY A 82 15.55 -0.33 -11.65
N ARG A 83 15.82 0.52 -10.66
CA ARG A 83 14.85 1.20 -9.80
C ARG A 83 14.57 2.61 -10.30
N THR A 84 13.41 3.19 -9.97
CA THR A 84 13.11 4.62 -10.21
C THR A 84 13.22 5.44 -8.93
N TYR A 85 13.61 6.70 -9.08
CA TYR A 85 13.75 7.70 -8.01
C TYR A 85 13.13 9.02 -8.48
N HIS A 86 13.05 10.01 -7.59
CA HIS A 86 12.56 11.37 -7.91
C HIS A 86 13.42 12.07 -8.98
N SER A 87 12.93 13.18 -9.52
CA SER A 87 13.62 13.92 -10.58
C SER A 87 14.84 14.69 -10.04
N ASP A 88 15.94 14.72 -10.80
CA ASP A 88 17.16 15.50 -10.49
C ASP A 88 16.93 17.03 -10.51
N LYS A 89 15.70 17.50 -10.78
CA LYS A 89 15.29 18.90 -10.64
C LYS A 89 15.19 19.37 -9.19
N PHE A 90 14.90 18.48 -8.25
CA PHE A 90 14.75 18.86 -6.84
C PHE A 90 16.11 18.96 -6.15
N THR A 91 16.24 19.93 -5.24
CA THR A 91 17.44 20.10 -4.40
C THR A 91 17.64 18.95 -3.42
N SER A 92 16.56 18.29 -3.01
CA SER A 92 16.57 17.13 -2.13
C SER A 92 17.22 15.90 -2.78
N ASN A 93 18.29 15.38 -2.18
CA ASN A 93 18.95 14.13 -2.59
C ASN A 93 18.35 12.92 -1.86
N TYR A 94 17.06 12.65 -2.07
CA TYR A 94 16.40 11.48 -1.50
C TYR A 94 16.89 10.17 -2.15
N PHE A 95 16.98 9.10 -1.38
CA PHE A 95 17.72 7.89 -1.78
C PHE A 95 16.90 6.60 -1.76
N PHE A 96 15.63 6.67 -1.32
CA PHE A 96 14.69 5.56 -1.46
C PHE A 96 14.03 5.61 -2.85
N PRO A 97 13.74 4.46 -3.49
CA PRO A 97 13.03 4.42 -4.77
C PRO A 97 11.60 4.95 -4.69
N ASN A 98 10.95 5.11 -5.85
CA ASN A 98 9.53 5.46 -5.98
C ASN A 98 8.75 4.52 -6.94
N ASP A 99 9.30 3.35 -7.25
CA ASP A 99 8.62 2.31 -8.04
C ASP A 99 7.66 1.45 -7.21
N ASP A 100 6.80 0.69 -7.90
CA ASP A 100 5.78 -0.21 -7.34
C ASP A 100 6.24 -1.04 -6.14
N GLN A 101 7.50 -1.52 -6.13
CA GLN A 101 8.01 -2.39 -5.07
C GLN A 101 8.23 -1.62 -3.77
N GLN A 102 8.76 -0.40 -3.85
CA GLN A 102 8.93 0.46 -2.68
C GLN A 102 7.57 0.99 -2.19
N LEU A 103 6.65 1.32 -3.09
CA LEU A 103 5.29 1.75 -2.76
C LEU A 103 4.51 0.63 -2.03
N GLU A 104 4.59 -0.63 -2.48
CA GLU A 104 4.03 -1.80 -1.77
C GLU A 104 4.62 -1.92 -0.34
N SER A 105 5.88 -1.54 -0.16
CA SER A 105 6.55 -1.48 1.15
C SER A 105 6.03 -0.36 2.07
N MET A 106 5.69 0.79 1.48
CA MET A 106 5.10 1.93 2.19
C MET A 106 3.63 1.67 2.59
N ASP A 107 2.86 0.98 1.76
CA ASP A 107 1.49 0.58 2.10
C ASP A 107 1.46 -0.46 3.23
N LEU A 108 2.39 -1.44 3.21
CA LEU A 108 2.60 -2.35 4.35
C LEU A 108 3.02 -1.60 5.63
N THR A 109 3.81 -0.53 5.47
CA THR A 109 4.22 0.35 6.57
C THR A 109 3.04 1.06 7.21
N HIS A 110 2.20 1.69 6.39
CA HIS A 110 0.97 2.33 6.83
C HIS A 110 0.05 1.34 7.57
N HIS A 111 -0.06 0.11 7.06
CA HIS A 111 -0.88 -0.92 7.69
C HIS A 111 -0.38 -1.33 9.09
N TYR A 112 0.92 -1.63 9.27
CA TYR A 112 1.42 -2.04 10.59
C TYR A 112 1.37 -0.89 11.61
N LEU A 113 1.55 0.36 11.16
CA LEU A 113 1.39 1.53 12.04
C LEU A 113 -0.07 1.72 12.46
N THR A 114 -1.02 1.58 11.53
CA THR A 114 -2.45 1.63 11.84
C THR A 114 -2.83 0.54 12.85
N LEU A 115 -2.31 -0.69 12.71
CA LEU A 115 -2.49 -1.75 13.71
C LEU A 115 -1.84 -1.41 15.06
N LEU A 116 -0.61 -0.87 15.06
CA LEU A 116 0.11 -0.46 16.27
C LEU A 116 -0.66 0.62 17.06
N LEU A 117 -1.31 1.54 16.35
CA LEU A 117 -2.09 2.66 16.88
C LEU A 117 -3.60 2.34 17.06
N ASP A 118 -3.97 1.06 17.20
CA ASP A 118 -5.36 0.61 17.47
C ASP A 118 -6.40 1.04 16.41
N ASN A 119 -5.97 1.12 15.16
CA ASN A 119 -6.68 1.62 13.98
C ASN A 119 -6.90 3.15 13.92
N GLU A 120 -6.24 3.92 14.78
CA GLU A 120 -6.19 5.38 14.66
C GLU A 120 -5.09 5.85 13.69
N LEU A 121 -5.38 6.92 12.94
CA LEU A 121 -4.43 7.54 12.00
C LEU A 121 -3.45 8.50 12.67
N PHE A 122 -3.79 8.99 13.86
CA PHE A 122 -3.01 9.99 14.59
C PHE A 122 -3.31 9.90 16.10
N LEU A 123 -2.39 10.41 16.91
CA LEU A 123 -2.49 10.47 18.38
C LEU A 123 -2.76 11.89 18.89
N ALA A 124 -2.63 12.92 18.06
CA ALA A 124 -3.02 14.29 18.39
C ALA A 124 -4.51 14.36 18.78
N PRO A 125 -4.90 14.93 19.93
CA PRO A 125 -6.30 15.07 20.33
C PRO A 125 -6.97 16.23 19.57
N VAL A 126 -7.01 16.10 18.25
CA VAL A 126 -7.67 17.00 17.30
C VAL A 126 -9.18 16.90 17.49
N MET A 127 -9.89 18.04 17.47
CA MET A 127 -11.35 18.05 17.47
C MET A 127 -11.88 17.77 16.05
N THR A 128 -12.05 16.48 15.74
CA THR A 128 -12.47 15.94 14.44
C THR A 128 -13.75 16.55 13.87
N ASP A 129 -14.69 16.95 14.72
CA ASP A 129 -15.96 17.57 14.29
C ASP A 129 -15.78 19.03 13.79
N SER A 130 -14.59 19.60 13.95
CA SER A 130 -14.28 21.01 13.66
C SER A 130 -13.04 21.23 12.80
N ILE A 131 -12.33 20.17 12.41
CA ILE A 131 -11.13 20.31 11.58
C ILE A 131 -11.49 20.63 10.13
N GLN A 132 -10.86 21.66 9.56
CA GLN A 132 -11.16 22.20 8.23
C GLN A 132 -9.99 22.07 7.25
N GLN A 133 -8.75 22.23 7.70
CA GLN A 133 -7.56 22.22 6.83
C GLN A 133 -6.47 21.29 7.38
N VAL A 134 -6.00 20.34 6.57
CA VAL A 134 -4.98 19.34 6.93
C VAL A 134 -3.87 19.32 5.89
N LEU A 135 -2.62 19.24 6.36
CA LEU A 135 -1.44 18.99 5.53
C LEU A 135 -0.79 17.65 5.90
N ASP A 136 -0.47 16.82 4.91
CA ASP A 136 0.33 15.59 5.03
C ASP A 136 1.64 15.76 4.24
N VAL A 137 2.75 15.99 4.95
CA VAL A 137 4.04 16.36 4.35
C VAL A 137 4.87 15.11 4.07
N GLY A 138 5.28 14.93 2.81
CA GLY A 138 5.95 13.72 2.33
C GLY A 138 4.99 12.53 2.31
N THR A 139 3.82 12.73 1.70
CA THR A 139 2.67 11.80 1.73
C THR A 139 2.95 10.45 1.05
N GLY A 140 4.02 10.34 0.25
CA GLY A 140 4.44 9.09 -0.38
C GLY A 140 3.38 8.54 -1.34
N SER A 141 2.91 7.31 -1.12
CA SER A 141 1.79 6.73 -1.89
C SER A 141 0.46 7.47 -1.71
N GLY A 142 0.37 8.44 -0.80
CA GLY A 142 -0.85 9.19 -0.49
C GLY A 142 -1.82 8.46 0.44
N ILE A 143 -1.50 7.22 0.85
CA ILE A 143 -2.43 6.32 1.54
C ILE A 143 -2.96 6.87 2.88
N TRP A 144 -2.14 7.62 3.62
CA TRP A 144 -2.59 8.26 4.88
C TRP A 144 -3.55 9.42 4.61
N ALA A 145 -3.19 10.32 3.69
CA ALA A 145 -4.03 11.46 3.31
C ALA A 145 -5.38 11.01 2.72
N ILE A 146 -5.38 9.93 1.91
CA ILE A 146 -6.59 9.30 1.37
C ILE A 146 -7.48 8.78 2.51
N GLU A 147 -6.94 7.97 3.42
CA GLU A 147 -7.74 7.41 4.52
C GLU A 147 -8.22 8.50 5.50
N PHE A 148 -7.44 9.56 5.71
CA PHE A 148 -7.88 10.71 6.49
C PHE A 148 -9.04 11.44 5.80
N ALA A 149 -8.91 11.74 4.51
CA ALA A 149 -9.94 12.43 3.75
C ALA A 149 -11.26 11.64 3.66
N ASP A 150 -11.18 10.30 3.53
CA ASP A 150 -12.35 9.40 3.59
C ASP A 150 -13.01 9.38 4.97
N ARG A 151 -12.22 9.38 6.06
CA ARG A 151 -12.74 9.43 7.45
C ARG A 151 -13.36 10.78 7.80
N TYR A 152 -12.89 11.88 7.20
CA TYR A 152 -13.35 13.25 7.48
C TYR A 152 -13.73 14.03 6.21
N PRO A 153 -14.87 13.71 5.55
CA PRO A 153 -15.25 14.31 4.26
C PRO A 153 -15.54 15.82 4.29
N SER A 154 -15.65 16.43 5.47
CA SER A 154 -15.84 17.87 5.67
C SER A 154 -14.54 18.66 5.78
N THR A 155 -13.40 17.98 5.69
CA THR A 155 -12.06 18.54 5.92
C THR A 155 -11.29 18.53 4.60
N GLU A 156 -10.73 19.67 4.23
CA GLU A 156 -9.83 19.81 3.10
C GLU A 156 -8.43 19.28 3.48
N VAL A 157 -7.92 18.34 2.69
CA VAL A 157 -6.64 17.68 2.91
C VAL A 157 -5.73 17.97 1.72
N ILE A 158 -4.47 18.27 2.02
CA ILE A 158 -3.40 18.48 1.05
C ILE A 158 -2.29 17.49 1.39
N GLY A 159 -1.87 16.66 0.45
CA GLY A 159 -0.64 15.88 0.57
C GLY A 159 0.45 16.47 -0.31
N THR A 160 1.67 16.61 0.20
CA THR A 160 2.83 17.06 -0.59
C THR A 160 3.87 15.96 -0.71
N ASP A 161 4.51 15.83 -1.88
CA ASP A 161 5.66 14.93 -2.08
C ASP A 161 6.57 15.39 -3.23
N LEU A 162 7.82 14.93 -3.23
CA LEU A 162 8.79 15.13 -4.32
C LEU A 162 8.46 14.27 -5.56
N SER A 163 7.77 13.15 -5.38
CA SER A 163 7.43 12.20 -6.44
C SER A 163 5.92 12.16 -6.71
N PRO A 164 5.47 12.33 -7.97
CA PRO A 164 4.08 12.11 -8.36
C PRO A 164 3.74 10.61 -8.47
N CYS A 165 3.86 9.87 -7.36
CA CYS A 165 3.58 8.44 -7.25
C CYS A 165 2.18 8.11 -6.68
N GLN A 166 1.38 9.14 -6.38
CA GLN A 166 0.05 9.00 -5.80
C GLN A 166 -0.99 8.53 -6.83
N PRO A 167 -2.07 7.85 -6.40
CA PRO A 167 -3.14 7.45 -7.32
C PRO A 167 -3.87 8.68 -7.90
N GLN A 168 -4.26 8.59 -9.17
CA GLN A 168 -5.06 9.63 -9.86
C GLN A 168 -6.49 9.77 -9.30
N TRP A 169 -6.95 8.78 -8.52
CA TRP A 169 -8.29 8.75 -7.93
C TRP A 169 -8.17 8.86 -6.41
N VAL A 170 -8.65 9.98 -5.88
CA VAL A 170 -8.59 10.39 -4.49
C VAL A 170 -9.96 10.91 -4.04
N PRO A 171 -10.22 11.01 -2.72
CA PRO A 171 -11.41 11.67 -2.20
C PRO A 171 -11.52 13.13 -2.70
N PRO A 172 -12.73 13.67 -2.95
CA PRO A 172 -12.92 14.99 -3.55
C PRO A 172 -12.47 16.17 -2.67
N ASN A 173 -12.23 15.90 -1.38
CA ASN A 173 -11.66 16.80 -0.39
C ASN A 173 -10.13 16.65 -0.23
N LEU A 174 -9.47 15.83 -1.07
CA LEU A 174 -8.02 15.65 -1.10
C LEU A 174 -7.43 16.13 -2.44
N ARG A 175 -6.31 16.85 -2.37
CA ARG A 175 -5.41 17.08 -3.50
C ARG A 175 -3.97 16.72 -3.16
N PHE A 176 -3.18 16.46 -4.21
CA PHE A 176 -1.75 16.26 -4.11
C PHE A 176 -1.00 17.35 -4.87
N GLU A 177 0.04 17.90 -4.25
CA GLU A 177 0.90 18.94 -4.81
C GLU A 177 2.34 18.44 -4.82
N ILE A 178 3.07 18.73 -5.91
CA ILE A 178 4.48 18.35 -6.03
C ILE A 178 5.31 19.48 -5.40
N ASP A 179 5.94 19.20 -4.26
CA ASP A 179 6.60 20.20 -3.43
C ASP A 179 7.80 19.61 -2.65
N ASP A 180 8.86 20.40 -2.45
CA ASP A 180 10.07 20.01 -1.71
C ASP A 180 10.00 20.56 -0.28
N ALA A 181 9.70 19.69 0.69
CA ALA A 181 9.50 20.08 2.10
C ALA A 181 10.71 20.78 2.77
N ILE A 182 11.88 20.82 2.12
CA ILE A 182 13.06 21.59 2.56
C ILE A 182 12.99 23.07 2.14
N GLN A 183 12.21 23.40 1.11
CA GLN A 183 12.04 24.78 0.64
C GLN A 183 11.11 25.58 1.58
N PRO A 184 11.15 26.93 1.53
CA PRO A 184 10.18 27.76 2.26
C PRO A 184 8.76 27.44 1.81
N TRP A 185 7.84 27.18 2.75
CA TRP A 185 6.50 26.75 2.42
C TRP A 185 5.68 27.91 1.85
N THR A 186 5.04 27.70 0.68
CA THR A 186 4.21 28.71 0.00
C THR A 186 2.92 29.05 0.76
N TRP A 187 2.58 28.26 1.78
CA TRP A 187 1.38 28.39 2.60
C TRP A 187 1.36 29.66 3.46
N LYS A 188 0.15 30.19 3.68
CA LYS A 188 -0.11 31.32 4.57
C LYS A 188 0.18 30.94 6.02
N GLU A 189 0.51 31.92 6.85
CA GLU A 189 0.62 31.70 8.29
C GLU A 189 -0.74 31.28 8.87
N ASN A 190 -0.73 30.44 9.92
CA ASN A 190 -1.92 30.06 10.69
C ASN A 190 -3.05 29.40 9.86
N TYR A 191 -2.69 28.60 8.84
CA TYR A 191 -3.63 28.06 7.85
C TYR A 191 -4.14 26.64 8.15
N PHE A 192 -3.29 25.74 8.64
CA PHE A 192 -3.63 24.33 8.87
C PHE A 192 -4.01 24.03 10.32
N ASP A 193 -5.16 23.38 10.52
CA ASP A 193 -5.60 22.91 11.84
C ASP A 193 -4.79 21.69 12.31
N PHE A 194 -4.32 20.86 11.37
CA PHE A 194 -3.45 19.72 11.64
C PHE A 194 -2.39 19.54 10.55
N ILE A 195 -1.17 19.29 10.97
CA ILE A 195 -0.04 18.97 10.09
C ILE A 195 0.53 17.61 10.50
N HIS A 196 0.52 16.67 9.57
CA HIS A 196 1.04 15.33 9.72
C HIS A 196 2.37 15.19 8.94
N ILE A 197 3.36 14.59 9.58
CA ILE A 197 4.71 14.33 9.04
C ILE A 197 5.07 12.89 9.43
N ARG A 198 5.57 12.07 8.50
CA ARG A 198 5.90 10.67 8.82
C ARG A 198 7.00 10.06 7.95
N TYR A 199 8.01 9.49 8.59
CA TYR A 199 9.14 8.76 8.00
C TYR A 199 9.98 9.62 7.04
N LEU A 200 10.25 10.87 7.43
CA LEU A 200 11.12 11.79 6.68
C LEU A 200 12.59 11.80 7.17
N PHE A 201 12.97 10.90 8.09
CA PHE A 201 14.38 10.64 8.38
C PHE A 201 15.19 10.39 7.09
N GLY A 202 16.39 10.96 7.00
CA GLY A 202 17.22 10.90 5.79
C GLY A 202 16.77 11.77 4.62
N ALA A 203 15.49 12.17 4.53
CA ALA A 203 15.03 13.16 3.55
C ALA A 203 15.39 14.58 4.01
N ILE A 204 15.06 14.91 5.27
CA ILE A 204 15.17 16.28 5.79
C ILE A 204 16.53 16.52 6.43
N LYS A 205 17.23 17.55 5.94
CA LYS A 205 18.54 17.98 6.44
C LYS A 205 18.46 18.86 7.70
N ASP A 206 17.61 19.87 7.67
CA ASP A 206 17.39 20.80 8.79
C ASP A 206 15.96 20.68 9.31
N TRP A 207 15.81 19.90 10.39
CA TRP A 207 14.54 19.70 11.07
C TRP A 207 14.05 20.95 11.83
N ASN A 208 14.95 21.87 12.21
CA ASN A 208 14.55 23.12 12.85
C ASN A 208 13.83 24.03 11.84
N THR A 209 14.31 24.06 10.59
CA THR A 209 13.66 24.82 9.51
C THR A 209 12.31 24.19 9.13
N LEU A 210 12.24 22.86 8.97
CA LEU A 210 10.96 22.16 8.71
C LEU A 210 9.91 22.47 9.80
N PHE A 211 10.28 22.36 11.08
CA PHE A 211 9.32 22.60 12.16
C PHE A 211 9.02 24.08 12.40
N LYS A 212 9.87 25.02 11.98
CA LYS A 212 9.52 26.46 11.95
C LYS A 212 8.49 26.77 10.88
N GLU A 213 8.57 26.16 9.71
CA GLU A 213 7.53 26.30 8.68
C GLU A 213 6.23 25.59 9.11
N ALA A 214 6.32 24.40 9.70
CA ALA A 214 5.17 23.75 10.33
C ALA A 214 4.56 24.60 11.47
N TYR A 215 5.38 25.26 12.29
CA TYR A 215 4.90 26.23 13.30
C TYR A 215 4.13 27.36 12.63
N ARG A 216 4.77 28.05 11.68
CA ARG A 216 4.25 29.22 11.01
C ARG A 216 2.92 28.93 10.32
N CYS A 217 2.80 27.78 9.67
CA CYS A 217 1.61 27.39 8.92
C CYS A 217 0.52 26.72 9.77
N CYS A 218 0.82 26.26 11.00
CA CYS A 218 -0.19 25.69 11.89
C CYS A 218 -1.04 26.78 12.56
N ALA A 219 -2.36 26.61 12.57
CA ALA A 219 -3.30 27.55 13.16
C ALA A 219 -3.23 27.56 14.70
N PRO A 220 -3.48 28.69 15.40
CA PRO A 220 -3.48 28.76 16.86
C PRO A 220 -4.60 27.91 17.47
N GLY A 221 -4.21 26.87 18.19
CA GLY A 221 -5.07 25.81 18.71
C GLY A 221 -4.99 24.49 17.93
N GLY A 222 -4.33 24.48 16.77
CA GLY A 222 -4.09 23.33 15.92
C GLY A 222 -2.98 22.41 16.44
N TRP A 223 -2.68 21.36 15.68
CA TRP A 223 -1.69 20.35 16.05
C TRP A 223 -0.66 20.09 14.95
N VAL A 224 0.57 19.76 15.37
CA VAL A 224 1.59 19.17 14.50
C VAL A 224 1.96 17.80 15.08
N GLN A 225 2.04 16.78 14.22
CA GLN A 225 2.47 15.44 14.62
C GLN A 225 3.53 14.92 13.67
N SER A 226 4.67 14.53 14.23
CA SER A 226 5.74 13.81 13.53
C SER A 226 5.81 12.37 14.03
N GLY A 227 5.84 11.40 13.11
CA GLY A 227 5.99 9.98 13.42
C GLY A 227 7.22 9.40 12.73
N GLU A 228 8.28 9.07 13.47
CA GLU A 228 9.55 8.60 12.89
C GLU A 228 9.95 7.25 13.48
N ALA A 229 10.46 6.35 12.64
CA ALA A 229 11.05 5.09 13.09
C ALA A 229 12.56 5.21 13.30
N ASP A 230 13.06 4.54 14.34
CA ASP A 230 14.48 4.27 14.48
C ASP A 230 14.93 3.25 13.43
N ILE A 231 16.13 3.43 12.90
CA ILE A 231 16.78 2.54 11.93
C ILE A 231 17.51 1.41 12.65
N THR A 232 17.96 1.63 13.89
CA THR A 232 18.65 0.63 14.71
C THR A 232 17.74 -0.53 15.08
N PHE A 233 18.17 -1.74 14.73
CA PHE A 233 17.61 -2.99 15.27
C PHE A 233 18.05 -3.14 16.74
N ARG A 234 17.09 -3.29 17.65
CA ARG A 234 17.32 -3.42 19.10
C ARG A 234 16.75 -4.73 19.63
N SER A 235 17.22 -5.17 20.79
CA SER A 235 16.61 -6.28 21.55
C SER A 235 16.73 -6.00 23.05
N ASP A 236 15.77 -6.48 23.84
CA ASP A 236 15.76 -6.31 25.30
C ASP A 236 16.58 -7.39 26.02
N ASP A 237 16.98 -8.43 25.28
CA ASP A 237 17.69 -9.64 25.74
C ASP A 237 19.07 -9.82 25.07
N GLY A 238 19.55 -8.81 24.34
CA GLY A 238 20.83 -8.83 23.60
C GLY A 238 20.84 -9.70 22.35
N THR A 239 19.74 -10.37 21.99
CA THR A 239 19.71 -11.33 20.87
C THR A 239 19.95 -10.73 19.48
N THR A 240 19.94 -9.41 19.31
CA THR A 240 20.42 -8.75 18.08
C THR A 240 21.92 -8.94 17.84
N GLU A 241 22.73 -9.16 18.88
CA GLU A 241 24.17 -9.47 18.78
C GLU A 241 24.44 -10.81 18.05
N LEU A 242 23.44 -11.69 17.97
CA LEU A 242 23.51 -12.94 17.20
C LEU A 242 23.60 -12.70 15.68
N GLU A 243 23.33 -11.49 15.20
CA GLU A 243 23.32 -11.14 13.78
C GLU A 243 24.09 -9.82 13.52
N PRO A 244 25.44 -9.84 13.44
CA PRO A 244 26.29 -8.65 13.25
C PRO A 244 25.99 -7.80 11.99
N VAL A 245 25.19 -8.33 11.06
CA VAL A 245 24.68 -7.58 9.91
C VAL A 245 23.76 -6.42 10.32
N PHE A 246 23.14 -6.48 11.50
CA PHE A 246 22.36 -5.36 12.04
C PHE A 246 23.24 -4.14 12.38
N GLU A 247 24.44 -4.35 12.91
CA GLU A 247 25.44 -3.29 13.10
C GLU A 247 25.95 -2.76 11.76
N THR A 248 26.20 -3.67 10.80
CA THR A 248 26.58 -3.29 9.43
C THR A 248 25.50 -2.43 8.76
N TYR A 249 24.22 -2.77 9.00
CA TYR A 249 23.07 -2.00 8.52
C TYR A 249 22.99 -0.64 9.20
N GLN A 250 23.15 -0.55 10.53
CA GLN A 250 23.19 0.74 11.23
C GLN A 250 24.32 1.61 10.70
N LYS A 251 25.55 1.07 10.61
CA LYS A 251 26.73 1.78 10.11
C LYS A 251 26.52 2.32 8.68
N LEU A 252 25.84 1.57 7.82
CA LEU A 252 25.52 2.02 6.46
C LEU A 252 24.74 3.35 6.46
N PHE A 253 23.81 3.54 7.40
CA PHE A 253 23.08 4.80 7.57
C PHE A 253 23.85 5.85 8.38
N GLU A 254 24.77 5.47 9.27
CA GLU A 254 25.67 6.41 9.96
C GLU A 254 26.67 7.05 8.99
N ASP A 255 27.39 6.25 8.21
CA ASP A 255 28.32 6.71 7.17
C ASP A 255 27.55 7.49 6.09
N GLY A 256 26.37 6.99 5.67
CA GLY A 256 25.46 7.68 4.76
C GLY A 256 24.98 9.05 5.28
N SER A 257 24.66 9.15 6.57
CA SER A 257 24.27 10.40 7.23
C SER A 257 25.38 11.45 7.14
N GLN A 258 26.62 11.03 7.39
CA GLN A 258 27.79 11.92 7.36
C GLN A 258 28.10 12.40 5.93
N ILE A 259 27.92 11.54 4.93
CA ILE A 259 28.22 11.86 3.52
C ILE A 259 27.16 12.80 2.92
N LEU A 260 25.87 12.53 3.13
CA LEU A 260 24.78 13.38 2.65
C LEU A 260 24.62 14.67 3.49
N GLY A 261 24.99 14.59 4.77
CA GLY A 261 24.67 15.58 5.79
C GLY A 261 23.20 15.52 6.25
N ASN A 262 22.48 14.45 5.93
CA ASN A 262 21.07 14.26 6.28
C ASN A 262 20.95 13.32 7.50
N PRO A 263 20.32 13.73 8.61
CA PRO A 263 20.19 12.92 9.81
C PRO A 263 19.22 11.74 9.61
N PHE A 264 19.71 10.55 9.94
CA PHE A 264 18.94 9.29 9.97
C PHE A 264 18.42 8.92 11.36
N PHE A 265 19.07 9.42 12.41
CA PHE A 265 18.76 9.12 13.81
C PHE A 265 18.18 10.37 14.47
N VAL A 266 16.87 10.57 14.29
CA VAL A 266 16.19 11.86 14.52
C VAL A 266 15.44 11.99 15.85
N HIS A 267 15.52 11.00 16.74
CA HIS A 267 14.82 10.97 18.04
C HIS A 267 15.03 12.26 18.87
N ASP A 268 16.28 12.51 19.30
CA ASP A 268 16.62 13.65 20.14
C ASP A 268 16.66 14.98 19.37
N LEU A 269 16.82 14.90 18.05
CA LEU A 269 16.84 16.07 17.17
C LEU A 269 15.44 16.67 17.10
N GLN A 270 14.41 15.85 16.86
CA GLN A 270 13.06 16.34 16.67
C GLN A 270 12.54 17.08 17.90
N GLN A 271 12.68 16.52 19.12
CA GLN A 271 12.15 17.19 20.31
C GLN A 271 12.71 18.61 20.47
N LYS A 272 14.04 18.77 20.31
CA LYS A 272 14.70 20.08 20.36
C LYS A 272 14.25 20.98 19.21
N ALA A 273 14.12 20.43 18.02
CA ALA A 273 13.66 21.16 16.83
C ALA A 273 12.21 21.66 16.99
N PHE A 274 11.35 20.89 17.66
CA PHE A 274 10.02 21.35 18.06
C PHE A 274 10.15 22.52 19.05
N GLU A 275 10.86 22.33 20.17
CA GLU A 275 11.06 23.37 21.20
C GLU A 275 11.64 24.67 20.63
N GLU A 276 12.64 24.60 19.75
CA GLU A 276 13.28 25.74 19.06
C GLU A 276 12.40 26.42 18.00
N ALA A 277 11.37 25.74 17.48
CA ALA A 277 10.39 26.37 16.60
C ALA A 277 9.40 27.28 17.36
N GLY A 278 9.37 27.21 18.70
CA GLY A 278 8.47 27.99 19.56
C GLY A 278 7.37 27.16 20.24
N PHE A 279 7.43 25.84 20.11
CA PHE A 279 6.37 24.93 20.52
C PHE A 279 6.36 24.65 22.04
N THR A 280 5.30 25.05 22.77
CA THR A 280 5.20 24.98 24.25
C THR A 280 4.74 23.64 24.87
N TYR A 281 3.79 22.90 24.27
CA TYR A 281 3.33 21.56 24.72
C TYR A 281 3.78 20.43 23.80
N VAL A 282 5.02 19.95 23.96
CA VAL A 282 5.55 18.78 23.23
C VAL A 282 5.28 17.49 24.02
N LYS A 283 4.63 16.49 23.40
CA LYS A 283 4.46 15.15 23.99
C LYS A 283 4.98 14.06 23.05
N THR A 284 6.00 13.35 23.53
CA THR A 284 6.58 12.15 22.92
C THR A 284 5.81 10.90 23.36
N VAL A 285 5.63 9.94 22.46
CA VAL A 285 5.12 8.59 22.74
C VAL A 285 5.96 7.57 21.98
N ASP A 286 6.65 6.70 22.73
CA ASP A 286 7.50 5.65 22.18
C ASP A 286 6.76 4.32 22.09
N TYR A 287 6.82 3.69 20.92
CA TYR A 287 6.35 2.35 20.66
C TYR A 287 7.52 1.45 20.25
N LYS A 288 7.58 0.23 20.80
CA LYS A 288 8.41 -0.85 20.24
C LYS A 288 7.56 -1.63 19.24
N PHE A 289 7.92 -1.62 17.95
CA PHE A 289 7.39 -2.61 17.02
C PHE A 289 8.35 -3.80 16.92
N PRO A 290 7.91 -5.04 17.16
CA PRO A 290 8.73 -6.22 16.89
C PRO A 290 9.05 -6.36 15.40
N ILE A 291 10.08 -7.14 15.08
CA ILE A 291 10.35 -7.64 13.73
C ILE A 291 10.17 -9.15 13.78
N GLY A 292 9.12 -9.64 13.13
CA GLY A 292 8.65 -11.01 13.23
C GLY A 292 7.66 -11.23 14.38
N GLY A 293 7.04 -12.41 14.39
CA GLY A 293 5.98 -12.77 15.35
C GLY A 293 6.49 -13.35 16.67
N TRP A 294 7.61 -12.86 17.21
CA TRP A 294 8.20 -13.40 18.46
C TRP A 294 7.56 -12.84 19.74
N SER A 295 6.84 -11.71 19.66
CA SER A 295 6.17 -11.12 20.81
C SER A 295 5.09 -12.04 21.38
N LYS A 296 4.93 -12.01 22.71
CA LYS A 296 3.85 -12.74 23.42
C LYS A 296 2.51 -11.99 23.37
N ASP A 297 2.53 -10.69 23.08
CA ASP A 297 1.33 -9.91 22.83
C ASP A 297 0.84 -10.20 21.40
N PRO A 298 -0.40 -10.72 21.20
CA PRO A 298 -0.93 -11.01 19.87
C PRO A 298 -0.93 -9.81 18.92
N LYS A 299 -1.21 -8.60 19.42
CA LYS A 299 -1.23 -7.37 18.60
C LYS A 299 0.18 -7.06 18.10
N LEU A 300 1.16 -7.06 19.00
CA LEU A 300 2.56 -6.79 18.62
C LEU A 300 3.17 -7.93 17.79
N ALA A 301 2.71 -9.17 17.94
CA ALA A 301 3.12 -10.29 17.09
C ALA A 301 2.53 -10.19 15.67
N GLU A 302 1.34 -9.62 15.50
CA GLU A 302 0.73 -9.32 14.20
C GLU A 302 1.43 -8.11 13.54
N VAL A 303 1.58 -6.99 14.27
CA VAL A 303 2.39 -5.83 13.84
C VAL A 303 3.77 -6.29 13.37
N GLY A 304 4.47 -7.11 14.16
CA GLY A 304 5.80 -7.59 13.83
C GLY A 304 5.86 -8.49 12.59
N GLN A 305 4.80 -9.23 12.27
CA GLN A 305 4.72 -9.96 11.00
C GLN A 305 4.63 -9.01 9.80
N PHE A 306 3.89 -7.91 9.92
CA PHE A 306 3.80 -6.91 8.86
C PHE A 306 5.08 -6.07 8.73
N VAL A 307 5.71 -5.65 9.85
CA VAL A 307 7.04 -5.02 9.84
C VAL A 307 8.06 -5.90 9.13
N LYS A 308 8.06 -7.20 9.43
CA LYS A 308 8.93 -8.17 8.76
C LYS A 308 8.62 -8.24 7.26
N ALA A 309 7.34 -8.26 6.88
CA ALA A 309 6.92 -8.27 5.48
C ALA A 309 7.35 -7.01 4.74
N THR A 310 7.20 -5.81 5.33
CA THR A 310 7.75 -4.53 4.81
C THR A 310 9.24 -4.65 4.54
N LEU A 311 10.03 -5.04 5.55
CA LEU A 311 11.48 -5.12 5.38
C LEU A 311 11.84 -6.14 4.28
N GLU A 312 11.28 -7.35 4.32
CA GLU A 312 11.58 -8.38 3.31
C GLU A 312 11.12 -8.03 1.89
N ASN A 313 10.04 -7.27 1.75
CA ASN A 313 9.52 -6.82 0.47
C ASN A 313 10.58 -5.98 -0.29
N ASP A 314 11.28 -5.08 0.40
CA ASP A 314 12.21 -4.17 -0.29
C ASP A 314 13.50 -3.75 0.45
N LEU A 315 14.18 -4.68 1.13
CA LEU A 315 15.55 -4.45 1.63
C LEU A 315 16.51 -3.87 0.58
N GLU A 316 16.30 -4.16 -0.71
CA GLU A 316 17.15 -3.65 -1.78
C GLU A 316 16.88 -2.16 -2.02
N GLY A 317 15.62 -1.75 -2.14
CA GLY A 317 15.22 -0.35 -2.19
C GLY A 317 15.70 0.44 -0.98
N TYR A 318 15.66 -0.15 0.21
CA TYR A 318 16.16 0.52 1.42
C TYR A 318 17.69 0.72 1.48
N THR A 319 18.50 -0.04 0.74
CA THR A 319 19.96 -0.10 1.00
C THR A 319 20.87 0.02 -0.23
N LEU A 320 20.36 -0.20 -1.44
CA LEU A 320 21.17 -0.32 -2.67
C LEU A 320 21.92 0.97 -2.99
N MET A 321 21.20 2.08 -3.10
CA MET A 321 21.76 3.40 -3.41
C MET A 321 22.68 3.90 -2.30
N MET A 322 22.28 3.67 -1.04
CA MET A 322 23.10 4.02 0.13
C MET A 322 24.45 3.28 0.10
N TRP A 323 24.45 1.99 -0.22
CA TRP A 323 25.68 1.19 -0.29
C TRP A 323 26.57 1.58 -1.46
N GLN A 324 26.01 1.63 -2.68
CA GLN A 324 26.81 1.68 -3.90
C GLN A 324 27.14 3.09 -4.39
N ASP A 325 26.25 4.05 -4.18
CA ASP A 325 26.35 5.38 -4.80
C ASP A 325 26.70 6.45 -3.75
N VAL A 326 26.13 6.36 -2.54
CA VAL A 326 26.44 7.27 -1.43
C VAL A 326 27.72 6.85 -0.71
N CYS A 327 27.71 5.69 -0.03
CA CYS A 327 28.86 5.22 0.75
C CYS A 327 29.98 4.63 -0.12
N GLN A 328 29.67 4.25 -1.36
CA GLN A 328 30.60 3.64 -2.33
C GLN A 328 31.34 2.40 -1.80
N TRP A 329 30.67 1.64 -0.93
CA TRP A 329 31.18 0.39 -0.37
C TRP A 329 31.27 -0.71 -1.45
N PRO A 330 32.10 -1.77 -1.26
CA PRO A 330 32.37 -2.77 -2.30
C PRO A 330 31.11 -3.42 -2.89
N ARG A 331 30.94 -3.34 -4.21
CA ARG A 331 29.74 -3.86 -4.91
C ARG A 331 29.63 -5.38 -4.85
N ASP A 332 30.76 -6.07 -4.71
CA ASP A 332 30.90 -7.51 -4.51
C ASP A 332 30.65 -7.95 -3.05
N GLU A 333 30.42 -7.02 -2.12
CA GLU A 333 29.96 -7.32 -0.75
C GLU A 333 28.44 -7.10 -0.56
N TYR A 334 27.85 -6.10 -1.22
CA TYR A 334 26.42 -5.69 -1.07
C TYR A 334 25.37 -6.82 -0.93
N GLN A 335 25.40 -7.84 -1.79
CA GLN A 335 24.46 -8.97 -1.76
C GLN A 335 24.80 -10.01 -0.67
N VAL A 336 26.05 -10.08 -0.16
CA VAL A 336 26.35 -10.82 1.08
C VAL A 336 25.63 -10.14 2.23
N PHE A 337 25.79 -8.81 2.34
CA PHE A 337 25.06 -7.98 3.30
C PHE A 337 23.55 -8.16 3.16
N LEU A 338 22.99 -8.02 1.95
CA LEU A 338 21.55 -8.16 1.70
C LEU A 338 21.02 -9.56 2.04
N MET A 339 21.75 -10.63 1.71
CA MET A 339 21.38 -12.01 2.09
C MET A 339 21.48 -12.24 3.60
N SER A 340 22.54 -11.74 4.25
CA SER A 340 22.71 -11.82 5.70
C SER A 340 21.62 -11.04 6.43
N LEU A 341 21.25 -9.86 5.94
CA LEU A 341 20.18 -9.03 6.51
C LEU A 341 18.81 -9.71 6.39
N ARG A 342 18.50 -10.32 5.23
CA ARG A 342 17.32 -11.19 5.08
C ARG A 342 17.34 -12.34 6.09
N ARG A 343 18.49 -13.00 6.29
CA ARG A 343 18.63 -14.10 7.26
C ARG A 343 18.39 -13.63 8.70
N ALA A 344 18.97 -12.48 9.07
CA ALA A 344 18.85 -11.89 10.39
C ALA A 344 17.41 -11.51 10.74
N ILE A 345 16.71 -10.82 9.82
CA ILE A 345 15.29 -10.49 9.92
C ILE A 345 14.39 -11.74 9.99
N ARG A 346 14.87 -12.87 9.45
CA ARG A 346 14.21 -14.18 9.51
C ARG A 346 14.52 -14.98 10.77
N ASN A 347 15.54 -14.61 11.56
CA ASN A 347 16.01 -15.42 12.68
C ASN A 347 15.01 -15.38 13.86
N PRO A 348 14.30 -16.48 14.18
CA PRO A 348 13.31 -16.49 15.25
C PRO A 348 13.92 -16.44 16.67
N LYS A 349 15.25 -16.51 16.77
CA LYS A 349 15.99 -16.35 18.03
C LYS A 349 16.45 -14.90 18.27
N ALA A 350 16.36 -14.03 17.25
CA ALA A 350 16.59 -12.62 17.40
C ALA A 350 15.26 -11.94 17.77
N SER A 351 15.08 -11.63 19.05
CA SER A 351 13.95 -10.86 19.62
C SER A 351 14.03 -9.38 19.22
N SER A 352 14.24 -9.13 17.92
CA SER A 352 14.56 -7.80 17.39
C SER A 352 13.31 -6.94 17.26
N PHE A 353 13.43 -5.67 17.65
CA PHE A 353 12.43 -4.62 17.47
C PHE A 353 13.10 -3.35 16.94
N ARG A 354 12.29 -2.37 16.54
CA ARG A 354 12.70 -0.97 16.40
C ARG A 354 11.73 -0.09 17.17
N ASN A 355 12.17 1.13 17.48
CA ASN A 355 11.31 2.13 18.10
C ASN A 355 10.58 2.94 17.01
N VAL A 356 9.35 3.34 17.28
CA VAL A 356 8.68 4.47 16.61
C VAL A 356 8.38 5.51 17.65
N ILE A 357 8.77 6.74 17.35
CA ILE A 357 8.47 7.89 18.17
C ILE A 357 7.38 8.68 17.48
N VAL A 358 6.26 8.87 18.17
CA VAL A 358 5.22 9.82 17.75
C VAL A 358 5.32 11.05 18.66
N ILE A 359 5.82 12.14 18.10
CA ILE A 359 5.86 13.44 18.77
C ILE A 359 4.65 14.23 18.30
N LYS A 360 3.83 14.68 19.25
CA LYS A 360 2.68 15.54 18.97
C LYS A 360 2.77 16.84 19.75
N TYR A 361 2.31 17.91 19.11
CA TYR A 361 2.40 19.27 19.60
C TYR A 361 1.08 20.03 19.42
N TRP A 362 0.73 20.88 20.39
CA TRP A 362 -0.44 21.76 20.35
C TRP A 362 -0.07 23.23 20.23
N HIS A 363 -0.45 23.89 19.13
CA HIS A 363 -0.20 25.33 18.99
C HIS A 363 -1.01 26.10 20.04
N GLU A 364 -0.32 26.69 21.02
CA GLU A 364 -0.96 27.47 22.06
C GLU A 364 -1.69 28.68 21.46
N ARG A 365 -2.90 28.98 21.94
CA ARG A 365 -3.60 30.21 21.57
C ARG A 365 -3.02 31.37 22.37
N HIS A 366 -2.21 32.20 21.72
CA HIS A 366 -1.88 33.52 22.24
C HIS A 366 -3.10 34.44 22.16
N ASP A 367 -3.97 34.34 23.15
CA ASP A 367 -4.93 35.39 23.49
C ASP A 367 -4.16 36.49 24.27
N PRO A 368 -3.98 37.71 23.71
CA PRO A 368 -3.04 38.70 24.26
C PRO A 368 -3.46 39.34 25.60
N LEU A 369 -4.39 38.73 26.33
CA LEU A 369 -5.01 39.27 27.54
C LEU A 369 -4.95 38.36 28.78
N GLN A 370 -4.39 37.14 28.72
CA GLN A 370 -4.23 36.30 29.92
C GLN A 370 -2.86 35.61 30.02
N THR A 371 -2.04 36.10 30.94
CA THR A 371 -0.87 35.38 31.46
C THR A 371 -1.13 34.88 32.88
N SER A 372 -0.61 33.68 33.18
CA SER A 372 -0.50 32.98 34.47
C SER A 372 -1.51 31.87 34.81
N SER A 373 -1.08 30.60 34.66
CA SER A 373 -0.85 29.68 35.79
C SER A 373 -0.37 28.30 35.28
N ALA A 374 0.76 27.79 35.78
CA ALA A 374 1.31 26.49 35.40
C ALA A 374 0.86 25.36 36.34
N SER A 375 0.80 24.12 35.84
CA SER A 375 0.65 22.90 36.67
C SER A 375 1.46 21.71 36.11
N THR A 376 1.84 20.80 37.01
CA THR A 376 3.00 19.89 36.88
C THR A 376 2.66 18.49 36.33
N PRO A 377 3.57 17.81 35.59
CA PRO A 377 3.41 16.42 35.15
C PRO A 377 4.01 15.37 36.13
N PRO A 378 3.60 14.08 36.06
CA PRO A 378 4.10 12.98 36.88
C PRO A 378 5.31 12.22 36.27
N PRO A 379 6.04 11.38 37.03
CA PRO A 379 7.39 10.94 36.67
C PRO A 379 7.51 9.64 35.86
N SER A 380 8.61 9.54 35.12
CA SER A 380 9.09 8.37 34.37
C SER A 380 10.09 7.52 35.18
N GLY A 381 10.37 6.30 34.70
CA GLY A 381 11.38 5.41 35.31
C GLY A 381 11.98 4.43 34.30
N THR A 382 13.32 4.35 34.29
CA THR A 382 14.16 3.49 33.45
C THR A 382 15.19 2.77 34.30
N VAL A 383 15.61 1.57 33.89
CA VAL A 383 16.71 0.80 34.49
C VAL A 383 17.50 0.11 33.36
N GLU A 384 18.80 0.36 33.29
CA GLU A 384 19.74 -0.31 32.39
C GLU A 384 20.53 -1.42 33.11
N ALA A 385 21.05 -2.39 32.37
CA ALA A 385 22.16 -3.27 32.79
C ALA A 385 22.98 -3.71 31.56
N GLN A 386 24.28 -3.92 31.74
CA GLN A 386 25.29 -3.97 30.66
C GLN A 386 25.93 -5.36 30.43
N LEU A 387 26.71 -5.43 29.33
CA LEU A 387 28.02 -6.10 29.16
C LEU A 387 28.06 -7.55 28.62
N GLY A 388 28.85 -7.82 27.56
CA GLY A 388 29.17 -9.20 27.17
C GLY A 388 29.98 -9.55 25.91
N ASP A 389 30.90 -8.72 25.41
CA ASP A 389 31.76 -8.97 24.21
C ASP A 389 32.38 -10.40 24.10
N LYS A 390 32.20 -11.09 22.95
CA LYS A 390 33.30 -11.59 22.08
C LYS A 390 32.92 -12.31 20.78
N SER A 391 33.67 -11.98 19.73
CA SER A 391 33.59 -12.51 18.36
C SER A 391 34.52 -13.71 18.09
N GLU A 392 34.19 -14.53 17.07
CA GLU A 392 35.04 -14.74 15.88
C GLU A 392 34.41 -15.71 14.85
N ALA A 393 34.90 -15.62 13.60
CA ALA A 393 34.74 -16.54 12.46
C ALA A 393 33.39 -16.62 11.69
N ALA A 394 33.31 -15.88 10.57
CA ALA A 394 32.76 -16.39 9.29
C ALA A 394 33.16 -15.51 8.08
N ALA A 395 34.22 -15.91 7.37
CA ALA A 395 34.39 -15.55 5.96
C ALA A 395 33.82 -16.69 5.06
N ILE A 396 33.78 -16.46 3.74
CA ILE A 396 33.37 -17.40 2.66
C ILE A 396 31.88 -17.30 2.25
N SER A 397 31.56 -16.28 1.45
CA SER A 397 31.24 -16.42 0.00
C SER A 397 29.88 -15.97 -0.60
N ARG A 398 29.98 -15.31 -1.76
CA ARG A 398 29.06 -15.42 -2.93
C ARG A 398 29.77 -16.21 -4.04
N HIS A 399 29.02 -16.93 -4.87
CA HIS A 399 29.19 -17.13 -6.34
C HIS A 399 28.59 -18.49 -6.73
N SER A 400 27.46 -18.50 -7.42
CA SER A 400 26.96 -19.71 -8.10
C SER A 400 27.62 -19.81 -9.49
N PRO A 401 28.22 -20.94 -9.90
CA PRO A 401 29.04 -20.98 -11.12
C PRO A 401 28.23 -20.90 -12.43
N ARG A 402 28.73 -20.14 -13.41
CA ARG A 402 28.42 -20.37 -14.83
C ARG A 402 29.13 -21.64 -15.30
N TRP A 403 28.46 -22.47 -16.08
CA TRP A 403 29.14 -23.52 -16.85
C TRP A 403 29.88 -22.93 -18.05
N SER A 404 31.21 -22.89 -17.97
CA SER A 404 32.13 -22.99 -19.11
C SER A 404 32.66 -24.43 -19.23
N SER A 405 33.36 -24.74 -20.33
CA SER A 405 33.85 -26.10 -20.68
C SER A 405 34.62 -26.80 -19.54
N PRO A 406 34.58 -28.15 -19.41
CA PRO A 406 35.33 -28.93 -18.40
C PRO A 406 36.87 -28.85 -18.43
N SER A 407 37.43 -27.88 -19.16
CA SER A 407 38.85 -27.71 -19.45
C SER A 407 39.42 -26.38 -18.94
N ASP A 408 38.65 -25.63 -18.13
CA ASP A 408 39.01 -24.30 -17.64
C ASP A 408 39.66 -24.35 -16.24
N PRO A 409 40.92 -23.90 -16.05
CA PRO A 409 41.62 -23.97 -14.77
C PRO A 409 41.07 -23.04 -13.67
N HIS A 410 40.09 -22.17 -13.96
CA HIS A 410 39.51 -21.27 -12.97
C HIS A 410 38.65 -21.93 -11.87
N LEU A 411 38.33 -23.23 -11.94
CA LEU A 411 37.43 -23.90 -10.98
C LEU A 411 37.93 -23.98 -9.52
N ARG A 412 39.21 -23.72 -9.21
CA ARG A 412 39.73 -23.88 -7.84
C ARG A 412 39.19 -22.86 -6.83
N SER A 413 38.60 -21.75 -7.27
CA SER A 413 37.95 -20.77 -6.38
C SER A 413 36.47 -21.08 -6.10
N SER A 414 35.83 -22.00 -6.83
CA SER A 414 34.39 -22.27 -6.68
C SER A 414 34.01 -23.31 -5.61
N SER A 415 34.96 -24.13 -5.13
CA SER A 415 34.66 -25.20 -4.16
C SER A 415 34.26 -24.66 -2.78
N LEU A 416 35.10 -23.77 -2.21
CA LEU A 416 34.85 -23.10 -0.92
C LEU A 416 33.48 -22.41 -0.87
N ILE A 417 33.06 -21.87 -2.01
CA ILE A 417 31.84 -21.10 -2.15
C ILE A 417 30.60 -21.99 -2.12
N MET A 418 30.63 -23.09 -2.87
CA MET A 418 29.57 -24.10 -2.83
C MET A 418 29.54 -24.84 -1.47
N GLU A 419 30.68 -24.99 -0.81
CA GLU A 419 30.80 -25.62 0.52
C GLU A 419 30.16 -24.74 1.62
N ALA A 420 30.38 -23.43 1.60
CA ALA A 420 29.70 -22.50 2.51
C ALA A 420 28.21 -22.33 2.19
N LEU A 421 27.81 -22.26 0.92
CA LEU A 421 26.39 -22.28 0.53
C LEU A 421 25.68 -23.58 0.97
N CYS A 422 26.35 -24.74 0.86
CA CYS A 422 25.87 -25.99 1.43
C CYS A 422 25.75 -25.94 2.96
N THR A 423 26.69 -25.28 3.64
CA THR A 423 26.67 -25.12 5.11
C THR A 423 25.53 -24.22 5.56
N VAL A 424 25.28 -23.11 4.85
CA VAL A 424 24.12 -22.22 5.09
C VAL A 424 22.80 -22.93 4.77
N ALA A 425 22.72 -23.72 3.68
CA ALA A 425 21.54 -24.52 3.35
C ALA A 425 21.24 -25.58 4.43
N ARG A 426 22.26 -26.27 4.94
CA ARG A 426 22.14 -27.19 6.08
C ARG A 426 21.65 -26.49 7.34
N SER A 427 22.19 -25.29 7.65
CA SER A 427 21.78 -24.48 8.81
C SER A 427 20.32 -24.02 8.70
N ALA A 428 19.89 -23.50 7.54
CA ALA A 428 18.50 -23.09 7.29
C ALA A 428 17.50 -24.27 7.34
N PHE A 429 17.93 -25.46 6.92
CA PHE A 429 17.15 -26.67 7.11
C PHE A 429 17.11 -27.10 8.59
N GLN A 430 18.22 -26.98 9.33
CA GLN A 430 18.29 -27.28 10.77
C GLN A 430 17.46 -26.31 11.64
N SER A 431 17.23 -25.08 11.18
CA SER A 431 16.35 -24.11 11.85
C SER A 431 14.89 -24.18 11.40
N SER A 432 14.54 -25.04 10.44
CA SER A 432 13.16 -25.27 10.02
C SER A 432 12.36 -26.04 11.09
N VAL A 433 11.04 -25.84 11.12
CA VAL A 433 10.17 -26.50 12.12
C VAL A 433 9.71 -27.85 11.58
N PHE A 434 9.79 -28.89 12.40
CA PHE A 434 9.43 -30.27 12.05
C PHE A 434 8.39 -30.82 13.02
N HIS A 435 7.42 -31.60 12.51
CA HIS A 435 6.40 -32.24 13.34
C HIS A 435 6.83 -33.66 13.74
N ASN A 436 6.88 -33.92 15.06
CA ASN A 436 7.23 -35.22 15.64
C ASN A 436 6.04 -36.20 15.66
N SER A 437 5.70 -36.75 14.50
CA SER A 437 4.75 -37.87 14.38
C SER A 437 5.25 -38.92 13.38
N PRO A 438 5.04 -40.23 13.63
CA PRO A 438 5.34 -41.26 12.65
C PRO A 438 4.44 -41.07 11.43
N LEU A 439 5.03 -40.79 10.28
CA LEU A 439 4.31 -40.38 9.08
C LEU A 439 4.40 -41.46 8.00
N HIS A 440 3.23 -41.90 7.52
CA HIS A 440 3.12 -42.49 6.20
C HIS A 440 3.11 -41.35 5.18
N TYR A 441 4.13 -41.30 4.34
CA TYR A 441 4.23 -40.37 3.23
C TYR A 441 3.31 -40.81 2.09
N LYS A 442 2.72 -39.84 1.38
CA LYS A 442 2.08 -40.14 0.11
C LYS A 442 3.14 -40.20 -0.98
N ILE A 443 3.20 -41.33 -1.68
CA ILE A 443 4.16 -41.56 -2.76
C ILE A 443 3.45 -41.70 -4.11
N VAL A 444 4.16 -41.35 -5.18
CA VAL A 444 3.77 -41.61 -6.56
C VAL A 444 4.87 -42.43 -7.20
N THR A 445 4.58 -43.63 -7.67
CA THR A 445 5.57 -44.53 -8.30
C THR A 445 4.98 -45.32 -9.46
N THR A 446 5.85 -45.91 -10.28
CA THR A 446 5.48 -46.75 -11.42
C THR A 446 5.16 -48.18 -10.98
N THR A 447 4.32 -48.89 -11.74
CA THR A 447 4.16 -50.36 -11.60
C THR A 447 5.44 -51.14 -11.94
N ASP A 448 5.48 -52.42 -11.57
CA ASP A 448 6.69 -53.26 -11.65
C ASP A 448 7.04 -53.63 -13.10
N THR A 449 8.30 -53.41 -13.47
CA THR A 449 8.82 -53.57 -14.84
C THR A 449 8.94 -55.03 -15.28
N ASN A 450 8.84 -55.99 -14.35
CA ASN A 450 8.89 -57.43 -14.62
C ASN A 450 7.60 -58.05 -15.17
N THR A 451 6.58 -57.25 -15.49
CA THR A 451 5.34 -57.75 -16.13
C THR A 451 5.08 -57.05 -17.46
N HIS A 452 4.51 -57.75 -18.44
CA HIS A 452 4.15 -57.19 -19.77
C HIS A 452 2.98 -56.18 -19.74
N SER A 453 2.72 -55.56 -18.59
CA SER A 453 1.67 -54.55 -18.40
C SER A 453 2.18 -53.14 -18.75
N PRO A 454 1.31 -52.24 -19.23
CA PRO A 454 1.69 -50.84 -19.45
C PRO A 454 2.10 -50.18 -18.12
N VAL A 455 3.13 -49.34 -18.18
CA VAL A 455 3.59 -48.57 -17.01
C VAL A 455 2.48 -47.62 -16.56
N THR A 456 2.07 -47.70 -15.30
CA THR A 456 1.05 -46.81 -14.71
C THR A 456 1.56 -46.16 -13.44
N LEU A 457 1.03 -44.97 -13.10
CA LEU A 457 1.35 -44.26 -11.86
C LEU A 457 0.38 -44.65 -10.75
N VAL A 458 0.92 -45.20 -9.67
CA VAL A 458 0.19 -45.60 -8.46
C VAL A 458 0.47 -44.59 -7.37
N GLU A 459 -0.60 -44.13 -6.72
CA GLU A 459 -0.54 -43.35 -5.48
C GLU A 459 -0.68 -44.29 -4.29
N ALA A 460 0.31 -44.30 -3.40
CA ALA A 460 0.33 -45.15 -2.22
C ALA A 460 0.71 -44.36 -0.96
N SER A 461 0.53 -44.99 0.20
CA SER A 461 0.95 -44.46 1.50
C SER A 461 2.05 -45.37 2.05
N ALA A 462 3.26 -44.85 2.28
CA ALA A 462 4.43 -45.63 2.62
C ALA A 462 5.22 -45.00 3.77
N THR A 463 5.80 -45.84 4.62
CA THR A 463 6.80 -45.48 5.63
C THR A 463 8.16 -45.23 4.97
N LEU A 464 9.09 -44.59 5.71
CA LEU A 464 10.44 -44.34 5.22
C LEU A 464 11.21 -45.64 4.84
N ALA A 465 11.01 -46.71 5.60
CA ALA A 465 11.64 -48.01 5.32
C ALA A 465 11.10 -48.65 4.02
N GLU A 466 9.79 -48.55 3.78
CA GLU A 466 9.18 -48.99 2.51
C GLU A 466 9.64 -48.13 1.33
N ILE A 467 9.85 -46.82 1.53
CA ILE A 467 10.44 -45.94 0.50
C ILE A 467 11.87 -46.36 0.17
N GLU A 468 12.69 -46.69 1.18
CA GLU A 468 14.07 -47.16 0.97
C GLU A 468 14.12 -48.51 0.24
N ASP A 469 13.15 -49.40 0.46
CA ASP A 469 13.02 -50.66 -0.28
C ASP A 469 12.55 -50.44 -1.72
N ILE A 470 11.49 -49.64 -1.93
CA ILE A 470 11.00 -49.28 -3.27
C ILE A 470 12.09 -48.58 -4.09
N ASN A 471 12.93 -47.75 -3.46
CA ASN A 471 14.03 -47.06 -4.14
C ASN A 471 15.11 -48.01 -4.71
N LYS A 472 15.31 -49.18 -4.08
CA LYS A 472 16.21 -50.24 -4.56
C LYS A 472 15.62 -51.04 -5.73
N SER A 473 14.32 -50.94 -5.96
CA SER A 473 13.67 -51.57 -7.12
C SER A 473 13.78 -50.71 -8.38
N ASP A 474 13.76 -51.36 -9.55
CA ASP A 474 14.14 -50.79 -10.85
C ASP A 474 13.03 -49.91 -11.49
N ARG A 475 12.47 -49.00 -10.68
CA ARG A 475 11.31 -48.14 -10.98
C ARG A 475 11.78 -46.87 -11.70
N SER A 476 11.11 -46.50 -12.78
CA SER A 476 11.43 -45.26 -13.52
C SER A 476 11.07 -43.98 -12.75
N LEU A 477 10.09 -44.01 -11.84
CA LEU A 477 9.71 -42.83 -11.03
C LEU A 477 9.41 -43.22 -9.58
N LEU A 478 9.90 -42.40 -8.65
CA LEU A 478 9.47 -42.37 -7.25
C LEU A 478 9.45 -40.91 -6.77
N LEU A 479 8.26 -40.41 -6.43
CA LEU A 479 8.06 -39.10 -5.83
C LEU A 479 7.47 -39.24 -4.42
N VAL A 480 7.98 -38.45 -3.48
CA VAL A 480 7.46 -38.34 -2.11
C VAL A 480 6.81 -36.97 -1.92
N LYS A 481 5.56 -36.95 -1.46
CA LYS A 481 4.88 -35.72 -1.07
C LYS A 481 5.17 -35.39 0.39
N ILE A 482 5.72 -34.20 0.63
CA ILE A 482 5.81 -33.58 1.96
C ILE A 482 4.85 -32.39 1.98
N VAL A 483 4.02 -32.30 3.02
CA VAL A 483 3.18 -31.11 3.25
C VAL A 483 3.92 -30.17 4.18
N TYR A 484 3.89 -28.87 3.89
CA TYR A 484 4.44 -27.85 4.78
C TYR A 484 3.46 -26.70 4.98
N ASP A 485 3.40 -26.19 6.20
CA ASP A 485 2.69 -24.97 6.53
C ASP A 485 3.60 -23.77 6.19
N ALA A 486 3.17 -22.95 5.23
CA ALA A 486 3.88 -21.75 4.80
C ALA A 486 3.43 -20.57 5.67
N THR A 487 4.20 -20.25 6.70
CA THR A 487 4.01 -19.03 7.50
C THR A 487 5.06 -17.99 7.11
N LEU A 488 4.81 -16.72 7.43
CA LEU A 488 5.75 -15.61 7.20
C LEU A 488 7.07 -15.75 8.00
N SER A 489 7.14 -16.68 8.96
CA SER A 489 8.30 -16.88 9.84
C SER A 489 9.10 -18.16 9.55
N CYS A 490 8.47 -19.26 9.16
CA CYS A 490 9.19 -20.51 8.86
C CYS A 490 8.40 -21.46 7.94
N HIS A 491 9.13 -22.38 7.30
CA HIS A 491 8.52 -23.56 6.69
C HIS A 491 8.37 -24.62 7.78
N ALA A 492 7.14 -24.85 8.25
CA ALA A 492 6.86 -25.94 9.18
C ALA A 492 6.51 -27.22 8.40
N PHE A 493 7.47 -28.13 8.27
CA PHE A 493 7.31 -29.36 7.50
C PHE A 493 6.61 -30.45 8.33
N ARG A 494 5.61 -31.09 7.74
CA ARG A 494 4.91 -32.25 8.32
C ARG A 494 5.69 -33.53 8.03
N THR A 495 6.83 -33.63 8.71
CA THR A 495 7.86 -34.68 8.67
C THR A 495 8.78 -34.47 9.87
N THR A 496 9.52 -35.49 10.30
CA THR A 496 10.64 -35.29 11.21
C THR A 496 11.86 -34.79 10.44
N GLN A 497 12.80 -34.15 11.13
CA GLN A 497 14.07 -33.68 10.55
C GLN A 497 14.93 -34.85 10.05
N SER A 498 15.01 -35.93 10.83
CA SER A 498 15.77 -37.14 10.51
C SER A 498 15.22 -37.85 9.28
N ASP A 499 13.89 -38.02 9.19
CA ASP A 499 13.28 -38.68 8.05
C ASP A 499 13.45 -37.87 6.77
N SER A 500 13.37 -36.54 6.87
CA SER A 500 13.68 -35.67 5.73
C SER A 500 15.13 -35.79 5.29
N GLN A 501 16.12 -35.70 6.20
CA GLN A 501 17.53 -35.91 5.86
C GLN A 501 17.74 -37.25 5.15
N ARG A 502 17.15 -38.32 5.69
CA ARG A 502 17.22 -39.65 5.12
C ARG A 502 16.55 -39.74 3.74
N LEU A 503 15.45 -39.03 3.48
CA LEU A 503 14.85 -38.94 2.14
C LEU A 503 15.77 -38.23 1.12
N PHE A 504 16.53 -37.20 1.52
CA PHE A 504 17.51 -36.58 0.63
C PHE A 504 18.68 -37.52 0.31
N GLU A 505 19.16 -38.29 1.30
CA GLU A 505 20.17 -39.33 1.10
C GLU A 505 19.69 -40.42 0.13
N ILE A 506 18.50 -40.99 0.38
CA ILE A 506 17.90 -42.07 -0.44
C ILE A 506 17.72 -41.63 -1.90
N PHE A 507 17.39 -40.37 -2.14
CA PHE A 507 17.17 -39.84 -3.50
C PHE A 507 18.39 -39.15 -4.12
N HIS A 508 19.54 -39.09 -3.42
CA HIS A 508 20.76 -38.42 -3.88
C HIS A 508 20.56 -36.95 -4.31
N ASN A 509 19.66 -36.25 -3.61
CA ASN A 509 19.40 -34.82 -3.87
C ASN A 509 20.56 -33.95 -3.37
N ASP A 510 20.93 -32.94 -4.15
CA ASP A 510 21.92 -31.93 -3.74
C ASP A 510 21.44 -31.17 -2.47
N PRO A 511 22.24 -31.14 -1.37
CA PRO A 511 21.92 -30.39 -0.15
C PRO A 511 21.63 -28.90 -0.36
N TYR A 512 22.13 -28.27 -1.43
CA TYR A 512 21.80 -26.89 -1.77
C TYR A 512 20.32 -26.72 -2.15
N GLY A 513 19.68 -27.76 -2.70
CA GLY A 513 18.26 -27.76 -3.03
C GLY A 513 17.35 -27.52 -1.82
N LEU A 514 17.79 -27.95 -0.63
CA LEU A 514 17.11 -27.64 0.63
C LEU A 514 17.15 -26.15 0.97
N GLY A 515 18.28 -25.49 0.71
CA GLY A 515 18.42 -24.04 0.88
C GLY A 515 17.45 -23.27 -0.02
N LEU A 516 17.26 -23.73 -1.27
CA LEU A 516 16.29 -23.15 -2.19
C LEU A 516 14.84 -23.34 -1.70
N VAL A 517 14.49 -24.54 -1.24
CA VAL A 517 13.18 -24.85 -0.65
C VAL A 517 12.90 -23.99 0.57
N ALA A 518 13.82 -23.91 1.54
CA ALA A 518 13.62 -23.19 2.79
C ALA A 518 13.52 -21.66 2.62
N ASN A 519 14.24 -21.08 1.66
CA ASN A 519 14.23 -19.63 1.40
C ASN A 519 13.16 -19.15 0.41
N ASP A 520 12.29 -20.06 -0.08
CA ASP A 520 11.28 -19.81 -1.12
C ASP A 520 11.86 -19.27 -2.45
N MET A 521 13.04 -19.74 -2.81
CA MET A 521 13.73 -19.27 -4.03
C MET A 521 12.88 -19.56 -5.27
N THR A 522 12.73 -18.56 -6.15
CA THR A 522 11.89 -18.68 -7.35
C THR A 522 12.67 -19.21 -8.57
N GLY A 523 11.95 -19.70 -9.57
CA GLY A 523 12.51 -20.15 -10.84
C GLY A 523 12.85 -21.65 -10.91
N PHE A 524 13.64 -22.00 -11.93
CA PHE A 524 14.20 -23.32 -12.17
C PHE A 524 15.72 -23.28 -11.93
N HIS A 525 16.27 -24.29 -11.28
CA HIS A 525 17.68 -24.36 -10.92
C HIS A 525 18.23 -25.76 -11.22
N CYS A 526 19.33 -25.84 -11.98
CA CYS A 526 20.14 -27.05 -12.13
C CYS A 526 21.20 -27.05 -11.02
N LEU A 527 21.25 -28.13 -10.25
CA LEU A 527 22.13 -28.28 -9.09
C LEU A 527 23.32 -29.17 -9.44
N ALA A 528 24.33 -29.25 -8.58
CA ALA A 528 25.53 -30.03 -8.89
C ALA A 528 25.19 -31.53 -8.96
N GLY A 529 25.69 -32.20 -10.01
CA GLY A 529 25.64 -33.65 -10.13
C GLY A 529 26.71 -34.33 -9.28
N SER A 530 26.63 -35.66 -9.14
CA SER A 530 27.74 -36.43 -8.57
C SER A 530 28.99 -36.30 -9.46
N GLU A 531 30.19 -36.46 -8.89
CA GLU A 531 31.46 -36.35 -9.62
C GLU A 531 31.56 -37.27 -10.86
N SER A 532 30.79 -38.36 -10.87
CA SER A 532 30.67 -39.29 -12.01
C SER A 532 29.86 -38.77 -13.20
N GLY A 533 29.12 -37.66 -13.07
CA GLY A 533 28.22 -37.10 -14.10
C GLY A 533 26.94 -37.92 -14.37
N LEU A 534 26.75 -39.06 -13.69
CA LEU A 534 25.62 -39.99 -13.90
C LEU A 534 24.31 -39.54 -13.22
N LEU A 535 24.40 -38.67 -12.22
CA LEU A 535 23.27 -38.10 -11.49
C LEU A 535 23.25 -36.58 -11.65
N SER A 536 22.06 -35.99 -11.79
CA SER A 536 21.89 -34.53 -11.73
C SER A 536 20.64 -34.17 -10.94
N SER A 537 20.78 -33.19 -10.04
CA SER A 537 19.70 -32.68 -9.19
C SER A 537 19.13 -31.38 -9.74
N TYR A 538 17.84 -31.14 -9.53
CA TYR A 538 17.10 -30.03 -10.10
C TYR A 538 16.05 -29.52 -9.11
N TYR A 539 15.77 -28.22 -9.14
CA TYR A 539 14.73 -27.58 -8.33
C TYR A 539 13.83 -26.69 -9.18
N LEU A 540 12.53 -26.68 -8.89
CA LEU A 540 11.51 -25.89 -9.57
C LEU A 540 10.45 -25.37 -8.58
N GLN A 541 10.34 -24.04 -8.49
CA GLN A 541 9.29 -23.36 -7.73
C GLN A 541 8.00 -23.24 -8.56
N CYS A 542 6.87 -23.68 -8.03
CA CYS A 542 5.53 -23.48 -8.61
C CYS A 542 4.62 -22.74 -7.63
N ALA A 543 3.46 -22.26 -8.09
CA ALA A 543 2.60 -21.37 -7.31
C ALA A 543 1.88 -22.01 -6.10
N ALA A 544 1.93 -23.33 -5.94
CA ALA A 544 1.25 -24.07 -4.86
C ALA A 544 2.06 -25.24 -4.29
N TYR A 545 3.24 -25.50 -4.87
CA TYR A 545 4.17 -26.56 -4.46
C TYR A 545 5.57 -26.27 -5.03
N LYS A 546 6.58 -26.99 -4.52
CA LYS A 546 7.97 -26.98 -5.00
C LYS A 546 8.36 -28.40 -5.39
N ILE A 547 9.15 -28.57 -6.43
CA ILE A 547 9.69 -29.88 -6.83
C ILE A 547 11.22 -29.82 -6.71
N LEU A 548 11.80 -30.79 -5.99
CA LEU A 548 13.24 -31.05 -5.94
C LEU A 548 13.44 -32.51 -6.35
N TRP A 549 14.21 -32.77 -7.39
CA TRP A 549 14.39 -34.12 -7.92
C TRP A 549 15.78 -34.36 -8.47
N THR A 550 16.19 -35.61 -8.44
CA THR A 550 17.40 -36.13 -9.07
C THR A 550 17.00 -37.03 -10.23
N TYR A 551 17.74 -36.91 -11.34
CA TYR A 551 17.64 -37.80 -12.49
C TYR A 551 18.92 -38.63 -12.62
N ASN A 552 18.77 -39.93 -12.84
CA ASN A 552 19.85 -40.85 -13.14
C ASN A 552 19.88 -41.12 -14.65
N PHE A 553 21.00 -40.80 -15.31
CA PHE A 553 21.17 -40.96 -16.76
C PHE A 553 21.41 -42.41 -17.20
N GLU A 554 21.89 -43.28 -16.30
CA GLU A 554 22.13 -44.70 -16.56
C GLU A 554 20.84 -45.52 -16.48
N SER A 555 20.10 -45.41 -15.37
CA SER A 555 18.82 -46.11 -15.15
C SER A 555 17.59 -45.38 -15.70
N GLN A 556 17.78 -44.20 -16.32
CA GLN A 556 16.72 -43.32 -16.84
C GLN A 556 15.59 -43.06 -15.82
N SER A 557 15.96 -42.91 -14.55
CA SER A 557 15.01 -42.88 -13.44
C SER A 557 14.99 -41.53 -12.73
N VAL A 558 13.80 -41.16 -12.25
CA VAL A 558 13.52 -39.93 -11.52
C VAL A 558 13.24 -40.26 -10.06
N ARG A 559 13.90 -39.55 -9.14
CA ARG A 559 13.69 -39.61 -7.69
C ARG A 559 13.45 -38.21 -7.17
N GLY A 560 12.39 -37.94 -6.42
CA GLY A 560 12.09 -36.56 -6.05
C GLY A 560 11.14 -36.36 -4.88
N ILE A 561 11.14 -35.13 -4.38
CA ILE A 561 10.32 -34.67 -3.26
C ILE A 561 9.48 -33.48 -3.75
N VAL A 562 8.17 -33.56 -3.52
CA VAL A 562 7.22 -32.49 -3.84
C VAL A 562 6.72 -31.87 -2.54
N PHE A 563 7.14 -30.63 -2.29
CA PHE A 563 6.76 -29.85 -1.12
C PHE A 563 5.45 -29.12 -1.42
N VAL A 564 4.36 -29.47 -0.74
CA VAL A 564 3.02 -28.92 -1.00
C VAL A 564 2.61 -27.98 0.12
N VAL A 565 2.26 -26.74 -0.21
CA VAL A 565 1.76 -25.75 0.75
C VAL A 565 0.45 -26.26 1.38
N ASN A 566 0.34 -26.22 2.71
CA ASN A 566 -0.89 -26.49 3.43
C ASN A 566 -1.89 -25.31 3.34
N SER A 567 -2.37 -25.05 2.12
CA SER A 567 -3.45 -24.12 1.83
C SER A 567 -4.63 -24.88 1.21
N LYS A 568 -5.81 -24.25 1.11
CA LYS A 568 -6.95 -24.83 0.37
C LYS A 568 -6.59 -25.22 -1.09
N ARG A 569 -5.56 -24.59 -1.68
CA ARG A 569 -5.13 -24.80 -3.07
C ARG A 569 -4.08 -25.90 -3.24
N GLY A 570 -3.16 -26.06 -2.29
CA GLY A 570 -2.01 -26.97 -2.41
C GLY A 570 -2.38 -28.45 -2.67
N PRO A 571 -3.30 -29.06 -1.89
CA PRO A 571 -3.75 -30.43 -2.11
C PRO A 571 -4.38 -30.65 -3.49
N SER A 572 -5.19 -29.71 -3.99
CA SER A 572 -5.76 -29.76 -5.35
C SER A 572 -4.66 -29.70 -6.40
N ALA A 573 -3.74 -28.73 -6.28
CA ALA A 573 -2.65 -28.56 -7.22
C ALA A 573 -1.73 -29.78 -7.30
N PHE A 574 -1.51 -30.50 -6.20
CA PHE A 574 -0.78 -31.77 -6.24
C PHE A 574 -1.54 -32.86 -7.00
N ALA A 575 -2.85 -33.02 -6.77
CA ALA A 575 -3.67 -34.00 -7.48
C ALA A 575 -3.74 -33.71 -8.99
N ASP A 576 -3.88 -32.42 -9.35
CA ASP A 576 -3.87 -31.95 -10.75
C ASP A 576 -2.52 -32.26 -11.43
N LEU A 577 -1.38 -32.07 -10.75
CA LEU A 577 -0.05 -32.45 -11.25
C LEU A 577 0.02 -33.96 -11.52
N VAL A 578 -0.43 -34.80 -10.58
CA VAL A 578 -0.40 -36.26 -10.72
C VAL A 578 -1.29 -36.74 -11.87
N ASN A 579 -2.46 -36.11 -12.07
CA ASN A 579 -3.33 -36.40 -13.22
C ASN A 579 -2.66 -36.03 -14.56
N ILE A 580 -1.94 -34.91 -14.62
CA ILE A 580 -1.20 -34.50 -15.82
C ILE A 580 0.02 -35.40 -16.07
N MET A 581 0.72 -35.84 -15.03
CA MET A 581 1.78 -36.86 -15.16
C MET A 581 1.25 -38.18 -15.73
N LYS A 582 0.04 -38.62 -15.33
CA LYS A 582 -0.64 -39.81 -15.90
C LYS A 582 -0.95 -39.65 -17.40
N LEU A 583 -1.24 -38.43 -17.85
CA LEU A 583 -1.47 -38.14 -19.28
C LEU A 583 -0.17 -38.06 -20.10
N ASN A 584 0.93 -37.64 -19.48
CA ASN A 584 2.24 -37.43 -20.13
C ASN A 584 3.22 -38.62 -19.99
N LEU A 585 2.71 -39.84 -19.71
CA LEU A 585 3.53 -41.04 -19.46
C LEU A 585 4.56 -41.37 -20.57
N ALA A 586 4.34 -40.95 -21.81
CA ALA A 586 5.30 -41.09 -22.91
C ALA A 586 6.63 -40.33 -22.71
N LEU A 587 6.68 -39.42 -21.73
CA LEU A 587 7.86 -38.60 -21.39
C LEU A 587 8.57 -39.07 -20.11
N LEU A 588 8.06 -40.11 -19.43
CA LEU A 588 8.46 -40.54 -18.09
C LEU A 588 9.97 -40.79 -17.89
N LEU A 589 10.66 -41.26 -18.94
CA LEU A 589 12.09 -41.58 -18.92
C LEU A 589 13.00 -40.37 -19.13
N HIS A 590 12.44 -39.19 -19.43
CA HIS A 590 13.20 -37.99 -19.79
C HIS A 590 13.35 -37.05 -18.58
N PRO A 591 14.53 -36.42 -18.35
CA PRO A 591 14.76 -35.51 -17.21
C PRO A 591 13.83 -34.29 -17.12
N ILE A 592 13.07 -33.95 -18.18
CA ILE A 592 12.13 -32.83 -18.18
C ILE A 592 10.67 -33.24 -17.89
N PHE A 593 10.40 -34.51 -17.60
CA PHE A 593 9.06 -35.03 -17.36
C PHE A 593 8.27 -34.22 -16.32
N LEU A 594 8.92 -33.91 -15.19
CA LEU A 594 8.33 -33.10 -14.11
C LEU A 594 8.16 -31.62 -14.53
N PRO A 595 9.19 -30.91 -15.07
CA PRO A 595 9.03 -29.59 -15.68
C PRO A 595 7.88 -29.47 -16.68
N VAL A 596 7.75 -30.39 -17.64
CA VAL A 596 6.70 -30.35 -18.66
C VAL A 596 5.32 -30.56 -18.03
N SER A 597 5.20 -31.48 -17.07
CA SER A 597 3.94 -31.74 -16.36
C SER A 597 3.50 -30.53 -15.51
N ALA A 598 4.44 -29.90 -14.78
CA ALA A 598 4.19 -28.68 -14.02
C ALA A 598 3.89 -27.46 -14.92
N ALA A 599 4.55 -27.34 -16.07
CA ALA A 599 4.27 -26.30 -17.06
C ALA A 599 2.89 -26.48 -17.68
N THR A 600 2.53 -27.71 -18.07
CA THR A 600 1.20 -28.06 -18.61
C THR A 600 0.10 -27.75 -17.61
N GLN A 601 0.32 -28.08 -16.33
CA GLN A 601 -0.59 -27.71 -15.25
C GLN A 601 -0.73 -26.19 -15.11
N THR A 602 0.38 -25.46 -15.17
CA THR A 602 0.38 -24.00 -15.07
C THR A 602 -0.40 -23.37 -16.23
N VAL A 603 -0.19 -23.84 -17.46
CA VAL A 603 -0.96 -23.44 -18.65
C VAL A 603 -2.45 -23.76 -18.46
N ALA A 604 -2.82 -24.97 -18.03
CA ALA A 604 -4.23 -25.31 -17.78
C ALA A 604 -4.89 -24.44 -16.69
N PHE A 605 -4.13 -24.08 -15.64
CA PHE A 605 -4.58 -23.14 -14.61
C PHE A 605 -4.75 -21.71 -15.16
N PHE A 606 -3.82 -21.24 -15.99
CA PHE A 606 -3.92 -19.93 -16.65
C PHE A 606 -5.06 -19.87 -17.65
N ASP A 607 -5.30 -20.91 -18.46
CA ASP A 607 -6.48 -21.01 -19.34
C ASP A 607 -7.80 -20.91 -18.54
N LYS A 608 -7.87 -21.51 -17.35
CA LYS A 608 -9.02 -21.39 -16.45
C LYS A 608 -9.18 -19.97 -15.90
N LEU A 609 -8.09 -19.35 -15.44
CA LEU A 609 -8.11 -17.95 -14.99
C LEU A 609 -8.49 -16.99 -16.12
N LEU A 610 -8.01 -17.23 -17.34
CA LEU A 610 -8.25 -16.37 -18.50
C LEU A 610 -9.73 -16.35 -18.86
N ARG A 611 -10.40 -17.51 -18.88
CA ARG A 611 -11.86 -17.61 -19.05
C ARG A 611 -12.62 -16.84 -17.96
N GLN A 612 -12.29 -17.07 -16.69
CA GLN A 612 -12.90 -16.33 -15.57
C GLN A 612 -12.65 -14.82 -15.65
N SER A 613 -11.52 -14.42 -16.22
CA SER A 613 -11.14 -13.02 -16.42
C SER A 613 -11.96 -12.39 -17.54
N TYR A 614 -12.16 -13.07 -18.68
CA TYR A 614 -13.08 -12.61 -19.73
C TYR A 614 -14.52 -12.49 -19.25
N ASP A 615 -15.02 -13.45 -18.48
CA ASP A 615 -16.37 -13.39 -17.91
C ASP A 615 -16.52 -12.19 -16.96
N LYS A 616 -15.50 -11.93 -16.13
CA LYS A 616 -15.47 -10.76 -15.22
C LYS A 616 -15.37 -9.43 -15.98
N VAL A 617 -14.47 -9.29 -16.97
CA VAL A 617 -14.41 -8.10 -17.86
C VAL A 617 -15.79 -7.83 -18.45
N ARG A 618 -16.46 -8.85 -18.97
CA ARG A 618 -17.76 -8.71 -19.60
C ARG A 618 -18.86 -8.28 -18.62
N LEU A 619 -18.82 -8.75 -17.37
CA LEU A 619 -19.74 -8.30 -16.32
C LEU A 619 -19.49 -6.83 -15.97
N VAL A 620 -18.23 -6.43 -15.84
CA VAL A 620 -17.83 -5.03 -15.64
C VAL A 620 -18.34 -4.15 -16.79
N GLU A 621 -18.04 -4.51 -18.04
CA GLU A 621 -18.46 -3.79 -19.26
C GLU A 621 -20.00 -3.68 -19.43
N VAL A 622 -20.75 -4.67 -18.95
CA VAL A 622 -22.22 -4.59 -18.94
C VAL A 622 -22.70 -3.63 -17.86
N ALA A 623 -22.08 -3.61 -16.68
CA ALA A 623 -22.43 -2.71 -15.59
C ALA A 623 -22.04 -1.25 -15.85
N THR A 624 -20.93 -1.01 -16.58
CA THR A 624 -20.48 0.33 -16.98
C THR A 624 -21.17 0.88 -18.22
N GLY A 625 -22.03 0.08 -18.88
CA GLY A 625 -22.89 0.56 -19.96
C GLY A 625 -22.28 0.52 -21.37
N TYR A 626 -21.46 -0.48 -21.71
CA TYR A 626 -20.99 -0.69 -23.10
C TYR A 626 -22.09 -1.23 -24.07
N ARG A 627 -23.36 -0.90 -23.78
CA ARG A 627 -24.55 -1.07 -24.62
C ARG A 627 -25.37 0.23 -24.60
N PRO A 628 -26.11 0.57 -25.67
CA PRO A 628 -26.88 1.80 -25.71
C PRO A 628 -27.83 1.91 -24.51
N ILE A 629 -27.80 3.08 -23.89
CA ILE A 629 -28.30 3.39 -22.54
C ILE A 629 -29.79 3.12 -22.38
N THR A 630 -30.16 2.40 -21.32
CA THR A 630 -31.43 2.62 -20.60
C THR A 630 -31.32 2.19 -19.12
N GLU A 631 -31.79 3.07 -18.23
CA GLU A 631 -32.30 2.74 -16.88
C GLU A 631 -31.35 2.14 -15.82
N LEU A 632 -30.31 2.89 -15.40
CA LEU A 632 -29.59 2.64 -14.14
C LEU A 632 -29.37 3.88 -13.24
N SER A 633 -29.83 5.08 -13.62
CA SER A 633 -29.33 6.36 -13.08
C SER A 633 -30.24 7.11 -12.08
N GLU A 634 -31.06 6.42 -11.26
CA GLU A 634 -31.99 7.13 -10.33
C GLU A 634 -32.12 6.53 -8.91
N THR A 635 -31.26 5.58 -8.49
CA THR A 635 -31.35 5.00 -7.12
C THR A 635 -30.01 4.81 -6.42
N ARG A 636 -30.04 4.93 -5.09
CA ARG A 636 -28.92 4.69 -4.15
C ARG A 636 -28.31 3.27 -4.27
N GLU A 637 -29.00 2.36 -4.96
CA GLU A 637 -28.54 1.02 -5.32
C GLU A 637 -27.48 1.02 -6.45
N GLY A 638 -27.35 2.13 -7.20
CA GLY A 638 -26.38 2.33 -8.29
C GLY A 638 -24.94 2.49 -7.79
N LEU A 639 -24.69 3.43 -6.88
CA LEU A 639 -23.37 3.67 -6.26
C LEU A 639 -22.74 2.41 -5.66
N GLN A 640 -23.53 1.61 -4.94
CA GLN A 640 -23.01 0.38 -4.34
C GLN A 640 -22.61 -0.66 -5.39
N LYS A 641 -23.36 -0.74 -6.50
CA LYS A 641 -23.00 -1.58 -7.66
C LYS A 641 -21.74 -1.06 -8.36
N LEU A 642 -21.57 0.26 -8.51
CA LEU A 642 -20.35 0.86 -9.07
C LEU A 642 -19.11 0.56 -8.19
N ALA A 643 -19.23 0.64 -6.86
CA ALA A 643 -18.15 0.29 -5.94
C ALA A 643 -17.76 -1.20 -6.00
N ASP A 644 -18.73 -2.11 -6.08
CA ASP A 644 -18.46 -3.54 -6.25
C ASP A 644 -17.83 -3.86 -7.61
N VAL A 645 -18.26 -3.19 -8.68
CA VAL A 645 -17.69 -3.30 -10.04
C VAL A 645 -16.26 -2.73 -10.09
N SER A 646 -15.98 -1.64 -9.38
CA SER A 646 -14.61 -1.11 -9.18
C SER A 646 -13.71 -2.15 -8.50
N ARG A 647 -14.15 -2.70 -7.37
CA ARG A 647 -13.40 -3.74 -6.62
C ARG A 647 -13.07 -4.96 -7.49
N GLU A 648 -14.03 -5.43 -8.28
CA GLU A 648 -13.83 -6.54 -9.21
C GLU A 648 -12.83 -6.21 -10.32
N THR A 649 -12.82 -4.97 -10.81
CA THR A 649 -11.84 -4.46 -11.77
C THR A 649 -10.42 -4.44 -11.19
N SER A 650 -10.23 -3.96 -9.96
CA SER A 650 -8.91 -3.98 -9.28
C SER A 650 -8.43 -5.41 -8.95
N ILE A 651 -9.35 -6.35 -8.67
CA ILE A 651 -9.03 -7.77 -8.48
C ILE A 651 -8.54 -8.40 -9.80
N LEU A 652 -9.15 -8.02 -10.91
CA LEU A 652 -8.81 -8.51 -12.24
C LEU A 652 -7.43 -8.02 -12.72
N ILE A 653 -7.11 -6.74 -12.53
CA ILE A 653 -5.79 -6.15 -12.86
C ILE A 653 -4.69 -6.88 -12.09
N ARG A 654 -4.81 -6.97 -10.75
CA ARG A 654 -3.84 -7.67 -9.89
C ARG A 654 -3.62 -9.15 -10.28
N LYS A 655 -4.69 -9.86 -10.66
CA LYS A 655 -4.58 -11.24 -11.16
C LYS A 655 -3.84 -11.33 -12.49
N SER A 656 -4.10 -10.41 -13.42
CA SER A 656 -3.44 -10.36 -14.73
C SER A 656 -1.93 -10.09 -14.58
N LEU A 657 -1.55 -9.09 -13.77
CA LEU A 657 -0.15 -8.80 -13.44
C LEU A 657 0.57 -10.00 -12.82
N MET A 658 -0.06 -10.68 -11.85
CA MET A 658 0.50 -11.88 -11.23
C MET A 658 0.75 -13.01 -12.23
N VAL A 659 -0.17 -13.24 -13.18
CA VAL A 659 0.00 -14.23 -14.25
C VAL A 659 1.12 -13.81 -15.21
N ILE A 660 1.17 -12.56 -15.65
CA ILE A 660 2.23 -12.03 -16.53
C ILE A 660 3.61 -12.18 -15.89
N ARG A 661 3.78 -11.81 -14.60
CA ARG A 661 5.04 -12.02 -13.84
C ARG A 661 5.45 -13.50 -13.85
N ARG A 662 4.51 -14.44 -13.68
CA ARG A 662 4.78 -15.89 -13.72
C ARG A 662 5.07 -16.42 -15.13
N ILE A 663 4.42 -15.92 -16.18
CA ILE A 663 4.73 -16.28 -17.56
C ILE A 663 6.18 -15.93 -17.90
N LYS A 664 6.65 -14.73 -17.51
CA LYS A 664 8.05 -14.32 -17.68
C LYS A 664 9.04 -15.27 -16.99
N GLN A 665 8.74 -15.73 -15.78
CA GLN A 665 9.55 -16.76 -15.07
C GLN A 665 9.62 -18.08 -15.85
N TRP A 666 8.49 -18.56 -16.39
CA TRP A 666 8.47 -19.78 -17.19
C TRP A 666 9.18 -19.65 -18.53
N LYS A 667 9.10 -18.48 -19.20
CA LYS A 667 9.84 -18.20 -20.45
C LYS A 667 11.36 -18.23 -20.25
N LEU A 668 11.86 -17.81 -19.08
CA LEU A 668 13.26 -17.96 -18.69
C LEU A 668 13.64 -19.44 -18.52
N ALA A 669 12.91 -20.17 -17.68
CA ALA A 669 13.15 -21.59 -17.41
C ALA A 669 13.06 -22.49 -18.66
N ALA A 670 12.20 -22.13 -19.62
CA ALA A 670 12.01 -22.91 -20.84
C ALA A 670 13.27 -23.01 -21.73
N ARG A 671 14.19 -22.04 -21.65
CA ARG A 671 15.49 -22.10 -22.35
C ARG A 671 16.40 -23.19 -21.77
N ASP A 672 16.36 -23.37 -20.46
CA ASP A 672 17.15 -24.40 -19.78
C ASP A 672 16.51 -25.78 -19.89
N PHE A 673 15.16 -25.87 -19.99
CA PHE A 673 14.49 -27.11 -20.38
C PHE A 673 14.84 -27.54 -21.82
N GLU A 674 14.93 -26.60 -22.77
CA GLU A 674 15.34 -26.90 -24.15
C GLU A 674 16.80 -27.39 -24.21
N ARG A 675 17.72 -26.76 -23.46
CA ARG A 675 19.10 -27.25 -23.30
C ARG A 675 19.15 -28.66 -22.69
N LEU A 676 18.37 -28.92 -21.64
CA LEU A 676 18.30 -30.22 -20.98
C LEU A 676 17.68 -31.30 -21.89
N ALA A 677 16.75 -30.92 -22.78
CA ALA A 677 16.22 -31.78 -23.83
C ALA A 677 17.25 -32.12 -24.92
N LEU A 678 18.00 -31.11 -25.40
CA LEU A 678 18.99 -31.28 -26.47
C LEU A 678 20.25 -32.04 -26.00
N ASN A 679 20.63 -31.90 -24.73
CA ASN A 679 21.80 -32.55 -24.17
C ASN A 679 21.54 -33.98 -23.67
N HIS A 680 20.28 -34.43 -23.62
CA HIS A 680 19.94 -35.77 -23.16
C HIS A 680 20.33 -36.82 -24.21
N ARG A 681 21.28 -37.70 -23.86
CA ARG A 681 21.66 -38.90 -24.64
C ARG A 681 21.35 -40.15 -23.83
N PRO A 682 20.69 -41.18 -24.40
CA PRO A 682 20.54 -42.48 -23.74
C PRO A 682 21.90 -43.13 -23.48
N ALA A 683 22.09 -43.74 -22.31
CA ALA A 683 23.37 -44.32 -21.92
C ALA A 683 23.74 -45.64 -22.63
N ASN A 684 22.80 -46.31 -23.31
CA ASN A 684 22.98 -47.67 -23.85
C ASN A 684 22.39 -47.86 -25.26
N ASP A 685 23.24 -48.25 -26.22
CA ASP A 685 22.84 -48.69 -27.58
C ASP A 685 22.20 -50.10 -27.60
N SER A 686 22.20 -50.81 -26.47
CA SER A 686 21.85 -52.24 -26.38
C SER A 686 20.35 -52.56 -26.37
N VAL A 687 19.47 -51.57 -26.18
CA VAL A 687 18.01 -51.77 -26.27
C VAL A 687 17.50 -51.36 -27.66
N ARG A 688 17.68 -52.26 -28.64
CA ARG A 688 17.37 -52.04 -30.06
C ARG A 688 15.89 -51.81 -30.41
N LEU A 689 14.95 -51.98 -29.47
CA LEU A 689 13.56 -51.50 -29.60
C LEU A 689 13.31 -50.13 -28.93
N GLY A 690 14.21 -49.70 -28.04
CA GLY A 690 14.09 -48.48 -27.25
C GLY A 690 14.62 -47.22 -27.93
N LEU A 691 15.61 -47.31 -28.83
CA LEU A 691 16.16 -46.12 -29.52
C LEU A 691 15.08 -45.34 -30.31
N LEU A 692 14.21 -46.03 -31.04
CA LEU A 692 13.08 -45.40 -31.74
C LEU A 692 12.12 -44.71 -30.76
N SER A 693 11.94 -45.25 -29.55
CA SER A 693 11.13 -44.64 -28.50
C SER A 693 11.82 -43.44 -27.85
N ALA A 694 13.15 -43.48 -27.66
CA ALA A 694 13.92 -42.39 -27.09
C ALA A 694 14.01 -41.18 -28.04
N GLU A 695 14.29 -41.38 -29.33
CA GLU A 695 14.27 -40.31 -30.33
C GLU A 695 12.85 -39.75 -30.53
N ALA A 696 11.82 -40.61 -30.55
CA ALA A 696 10.43 -40.16 -30.58
C ALA A 696 10.04 -39.38 -29.32
N SER A 697 10.53 -39.79 -28.14
CA SER A 697 10.29 -39.09 -26.87
C SER A 697 11.00 -37.73 -26.84
N ALA A 698 12.26 -37.63 -27.27
CA ALA A 698 12.98 -36.36 -27.40
C ALA A 698 12.31 -35.40 -28.40
N LYS A 699 11.84 -35.91 -29.54
CA LYS A 699 11.07 -35.11 -30.53
C LYS A 699 9.70 -34.69 -29.99
N SER A 700 9.02 -35.55 -29.23
CA SER A 700 7.78 -35.26 -28.53
C SER A 700 7.99 -34.20 -27.45
N VAL A 701 9.05 -34.33 -26.64
CA VAL A 701 9.53 -33.35 -25.65
C VAL A 701 9.69 -31.97 -26.26
N LEU A 702 10.45 -31.85 -27.35
CA LEU A 702 10.72 -30.56 -28.00
C LEU A 702 9.44 -29.97 -28.62
N ALA A 703 8.55 -30.81 -29.16
CA ALA A 703 7.24 -30.38 -29.64
C ALA A 703 6.33 -29.89 -28.50
N SER A 704 6.29 -30.59 -27.37
CA SER A 704 5.53 -30.19 -26.18
C SER A 704 6.05 -28.90 -25.56
N LEU A 705 7.38 -28.74 -25.42
CA LEU A 705 8.00 -27.51 -24.94
C LEU A 705 7.66 -26.32 -25.84
N LYS A 706 7.78 -26.47 -27.17
CA LYS A 706 7.42 -25.41 -28.12
C LYS A 706 5.94 -25.06 -28.06
N LEU A 707 5.05 -26.05 -27.97
CA LEU A 707 3.62 -25.80 -27.80
C LEU A 707 3.32 -25.04 -26.50
N ILE A 708 3.96 -25.41 -25.39
CA ILE A 708 3.83 -24.71 -24.10
C ILE A 708 4.36 -23.28 -24.20
N GLN A 709 5.53 -23.05 -24.80
CA GLN A 709 6.09 -21.72 -25.03
C GLN A 709 5.12 -20.84 -25.84
N SER A 710 4.63 -21.31 -26.99
CA SER A 710 3.68 -20.56 -27.81
C SER A 710 2.34 -20.32 -27.11
N ARG A 711 1.84 -21.27 -26.30
CA ARG A 711 0.63 -21.04 -25.48
C ARG A 711 0.86 -19.99 -24.39
N LEU A 712 2.03 -19.98 -23.74
CA LEU A 712 2.41 -18.95 -22.76
C LEU A 712 2.56 -17.56 -23.40
N GLU A 713 3.08 -17.47 -24.63
CA GLU A 713 3.17 -16.21 -25.38
C GLU A 713 1.80 -15.66 -25.78
N VAL A 714 0.89 -16.52 -26.27
CA VAL A 714 -0.50 -16.12 -26.56
C VAL A 714 -1.22 -15.70 -25.27
N MET A 715 -1.05 -16.44 -24.17
CA MET A 715 -1.59 -16.04 -22.86
C MET A 715 -1.05 -14.71 -22.37
N GLU A 716 0.24 -14.41 -22.58
CA GLU A 716 0.82 -13.10 -22.23
C GLU A 716 0.09 -11.97 -22.97
N ILE A 717 -0.19 -12.15 -24.27
CA ILE A 717 -0.98 -11.20 -25.06
C ILE A 717 -2.42 -11.10 -24.53
N ASP A 718 -3.10 -12.23 -24.32
CA ASP A 718 -4.50 -12.24 -23.86
C ASP A 718 -4.67 -11.60 -22.47
N PHE A 719 -3.75 -11.85 -21.53
CA PHE A 719 -3.78 -11.22 -20.20
C PHE A 719 -3.44 -9.72 -20.25
N ASN A 720 -2.49 -9.28 -21.08
CA ASN A 720 -2.25 -7.85 -21.30
C ASN A 720 -3.48 -7.16 -21.93
N TYR A 721 -4.16 -7.80 -22.88
CA TYR A 721 -5.39 -7.28 -23.50
C TYR A 721 -6.56 -7.18 -22.50
N ILE A 722 -6.76 -8.20 -21.66
CA ILE A 722 -7.72 -8.17 -20.56
C ILE A 722 -7.40 -7.06 -19.55
N MET A 723 -6.12 -6.88 -19.22
CA MET A 723 -5.65 -5.86 -18.28
C MET A 723 -5.93 -4.46 -18.81
N GLY A 724 -5.56 -4.16 -20.06
CA GLY A 724 -5.89 -2.88 -20.70
C GLY A 724 -7.40 -2.61 -20.83
N ARG A 725 -8.23 -3.66 -21.00
CA ARG A 725 -9.70 -3.51 -20.92
C ARG A 725 -10.16 -3.19 -19.51
N ALA A 726 -9.61 -3.86 -18.49
CA ALA A 726 -9.92 -3.59 -17.10
C ALA A 726 -9.54 -2.15 -16.71
N GLU A 727 -8.36 -1.69 -17.12
CA GLU A 727 -7.89 -0.31 -16.92
C GLU A 727 -8.84 0.72 -17.58
N ASN A 728 -9.20 0.51 -18.85
CA ASN A 728 -10.19 1.36 -19.55
C ASN A 728 -11.55 1.37 -18.85
N GLN A 729 -12.02 0.22 -18.33
CA GLN A 729 -13.26 0.18 -17.55
C GLN A 729 -13.10 0.85 -16.18
N SER A 730 -11.93 0.77 -15.54
CA SER A 730 -11.63 1.50 -14.30
C SER A 730 -11.84 3.00 -14.52
N THR A 731 -11.29 3.56 -15.61
CA THR A 731 -11.49 4.96 -15.99
C THR A 731 -12.96 5.30 -16.24
N ALA A 732 -13.70 4.42 -16.90
CA ALA A 732 -15.13 4.62 -17.18
C ALA A 732 -16.00 4.56 -15.90
N ILE A 733 -15.72 3.63 -14.98
CA ILE A 733 -16.39 3.55 -13.66
C ILE A 733 -16.18 4.87 -12.91
N SER A 734 -14.95 5.37 -12.86
CA SER A 734 -14.65 6.60 -12.14
C SER A 734 -15.33 7.83 -12.76
N GLN A 735 -15.42 7.93 -14.10
CA GLN A 735 -16.21 8.96 -14.77
C GLN A 735 -17.70 8.91 -14.40
N LEU A 736 -18.28 7.71 -14.23
CA LEU A 736 -19.67 7.54 -13.79
C LEU A 736 -19.86 7.99 -12.34
N ILE A 737 -18.92 7.67 -11.44
CA ILE A 737 -18.92 8.12 -10.04
C ILE A 737 -18.86 9.65 -9.97
N THR A 738 -17.89 10.29 -10.63
CA THR A 738 -17.77 11.77 -10.65
C THR A 738 -19.03 12.45 -11.17
N ARG A 739 -19.72 11.85 -12.16
CA ARG A 739 -21.00 12.36 -12.67
C ARG A 739 -22.12 12.30 -11.62
N GLU A 740 -22.18 11.24 -10.81
CA GLU A 740 -23.18 11.07 -9.77
C GLU A 740 -22.93 12.02 -8.58
N ASP A 741 -21.67 12.22 -8.20
CA ASP A 741 -21.26 13.22 -7.20
C ASP A 741 -21.58 14.65 -7.64
N ALA A 742 -21.34 14.98 -8.91
CA ALA A 742 -21.71 16.28 -9.48
C ALA A 742 -23.23 16.52 -9.44
N LEU A 743 -24.05 15.51 -9.79
CA LEU A 743 -25.52 15.59 -9.70
C LEU A 743 -26.01 15.74 -8.26
N THR A 744 -25.38 15.03 -7.32
CA THR A 744 -25.68 15.13 -5.88
C THR A 744 -25.33 16.52 -5.35
N SER A 745 -24.19 17.08 -5.76
CA SER A 745 -23.76 18.44 -5.40
C SER A 745 -24.71 19.52 -5.93
N ILE A 746 -25.22 19.37 -7.15
CA ILE A 746 -26.26 20.26 -7.73
C ILE A 746 -27.54 20.19 -6.90
N ASN A 747 -27.99 19.00 -6.51
CA ASN A 747 -29.18 18.83 -5.67
C ASN A 747 -29.00 19.47 -4.29
N LEU A 748 -27.82 19.31 -3.66
CA LEU A 748 -27.48 19.98 -2.39
C LEU A 748 -27.49 21.51 -2.52
N ALA A 749 -26.94 22.06 -3.61
CA ALA A 749 -27.01 23.50 -3.88
C ALA A 749 -28.45 24.01 -4.03
N ILE A 750 -29.32 23.27 -4.72
CA ILE A 750 -30.75 23.60 -4.84
C ILE A 750 -31.43 23.60 -3.45
N VAL A 751 -31.14 22.62 -2.59
CA VAL A 751 -31.68 22.59 -1.21
C VAL A 751 -31.16 23.78 -0.39
N ALA A 752 -29.86 24.08 -0.43
CA ALA A 752 -29.27 25.21 0.29
C ALA A 752 -29.83 26.57 -0.16
N THR A 753 -30.11 26.77 -1.46
CA THR A 753 -30.74 28.02 -1.93
C THR A 753 -32.15 28.19 -1.37
N ARG A 754 -32.93 27.10 -1.24
CA ARG A 754 -34.27 27.12 -0.63
C ARG A 754 -34.21 27.54 0.84
N ASP A 755 -33.29 26.99 1.64
CA ASP A 755 -33.12 27.37 3.04
C ASP A 755 -32.70 28.84 3.20
N SER A 756 -31.85 29.35 2.28
CA SER A 756 -31.45 30.77 2.28
C SER A 756 -32.64 31.73 2.11
N SER A 757 -33.72 31.29 1.45
CA SER A 757 -34.94 32.08 1.25
C SER A 757 -35.78 32.14 2.53
N SER A 758 -35.94 31.00 3.22
CA SER A 758 -36.64 30.89 4.51
C SER A 758 -35.98 31.75 5.59
N MET A 759 -34.65 31.80 5.63
CA MET A 759 -33.89 32.60 6.60
C MET A 759 -34.17 34.11 6.47
N LYS A 760 -34.38 34.61 5.24
CA LYS A 760 -34.73 36.02 4.99
C LYS A 760 -36.12 36.36 5.54
N VAL A 761 -37.10 35.45 5.40
CA VAL A 761 -38.48 35.65 5.91
C VAL A 761 -38.49 35.77 7.43
N ILE A 762 -37.75 34.90 8.13
CA ILE A 762 -37.63 34.94 9.60
C ILE A 762 -37.01 36.26 10.06
N ALA A 763 -35.92 36.71 9.41
CA ALA A 763 -35.26 37.97 9.75
C ALA A 763 -36.20 39.19 9.60
N ILE A 764 -36.99 39.24 8.51
CA ILE A 764 -37.98 40.30 8.27
C ILE A 764 -39.08 40.29 9.34
N MET A 765 -39.59 39.11 9.73
CA MET A 765 -40.57 38.97 10.82
C MET A 765 -40.00 39.51 12.15
N THR A 766 -38.77 39.13 12.51
CA THR A 766 -38.13 39.61 13.75
C THR A 766 -37.96 41.13 13.76
N MET A 767 -37.56 41.74 12.64
CA MET A 767 -37.40 43.21 12.55
C MET A 767 -38.73 43.97 12.69
N ALA A 768 -39.86 43.37 12.28
CA ALA A 768 -41.18 43.96 12.46
C ALA A 768 -41.67 43.92 13.92
N PHE A 769 -41.39 42.84 14.65
CA PHE A 769 -41.94 42.64 16.01
C PHE A 769 -41.02 43.10 17.14
N LEU A 770 -39.69 42.98 17.00
CA LEU A 770 -38.73 43.26 18.08
C LEU A 770 -38.81 44.71 18.64
N PRO A 771 -38.98 45.77 17.82
CA PRO A 771 -39.19 47.13 18.32
C PRO A 771 -40.41 47.28 19.22
N GLY A 772 -41.54 46.69 18.81
CA GLY A 772 -42.79 46.74 19.56
C GLY A 772 -42.69 46.00 20.87
N THR A 773 -42.12 44.79 20.88
CA THR A 773 -41.93 44.02 22.12
C THR A 773 -40.95 44.69 23.08
N PHE A 774 -39.87 45.29 22.59
CA PHE A 774 -38.94 46.06 23.42
C PHE A 774 -39.61 47.28 24.07
N LEU A 775 -40.36 48.08 23.31
CA LEU A 775 -41.05 49.25 23.83
C LEU A 775 -42.21 48.89 24.76
N ALA A 776 -42.90 47.77 24.52
CA ALA A 776 -43.92 47.24 25.44
C ALA A 776 -43.31 46.83 26.79
N ALA A 777 -42.09 46.27 26.80
CA ALA A 777 -41.37 45.96 28.03
C ALA A 777 -40.81 47.21 28.73
N LEU A 778 -40.32 48.20 27.97
CA LEU A 778 -39.78 49.45 28.51
C LEU A 778 -40.88 50.32 29.14
N PHE A 779 -42.04 50.40 28.51
CA PHE A 779 -43.23 51.10 29.02
C PHE A 779 -44.09 50.19 29.91
N ALA A 780 -43.49 49.49 30.88
CA ALA A 780 -44.16 48.65 31.89
C ALA A 780 -44.98 49.46 32.92
N VAL A 781 -45.71 50.46 32.44
CA VAL A 781 -46.74 51.26 33.11
C VAL A 781 -48.06 50.51 32.97
N PRO A 782 -48.98 50.53 33.96
CA PRO A 782 -50.31 49.94 33.84
C PRO A 782 -51.19 50.71 32.84
N SER A 783 -50.88 50.55 31.56
CA SER A 783 -51.59 51.12 30.40
C SER A 783 -52.81 50.29 30.00
N LEU A 784 -52.91 49.07 30.52
CA LEU A 784 -54.05 48.17 30.43
C LEU A 784 -54.58 47.91 31.85
N ASP A 785 -55.67 48.58 32.21
CA ASP A 785 -56.37 48.38 33.49
C ASP A 785 -57.60 47.50 33.29
N TRP A 786 -57.39 46.19 33.47
CA TRP A 786 -58.40 45.15 33.34
C TRP A 786 -59.52 45.23 34.41
N GLY A 787 -59.41 46.11 35.41
CA GLY A 787 -60.45 46.37 36.41
C GLY A 787 -61.41 47.52 36.05
N SER A 788 -61.18 48.23 34.94
CA SER A 788 -61.93 49.44 34.55
C SER A 788 -62.85 49.23 33.33
N GLN A 789 -63.88 50.07 33.17
CA GLN A 789 -64.73 50.05 31.96
C GLN A 789 -63.98 50.49 30.68
N THR A 790 -62.84 51.18 30.81
CA THR A 790 -62.00 51.63 29.70
C THR A 790 -60.60 51.05 29.86
N VAL A 791 -60.45 49.77 29.49
CA VAL A 791 -59.22 48.97 29.69
C VAL A 791 -57.97 49.67 29.16
N VAL A 792 -58.05 50.35 28.01
CA VAL A 792 -56.94 51.10 27.42
C VAL A 792 -56.86 52.50 28.03
N GLN A 793 -55.80 52.76 28.79
CA GLN A 793 -55.55 54.08 29.37
C GLN A 793 -55.25 55.13 28.30
N SER A 794 -55.60 56.40 28.58
CA SER A 794 -55.51 57.53 27.64
C SER A 794 -54.11 57.77 27.06
N ASN A 795 -53.06 57.24 27.69
CA ASN A 795 -51.66 57.41 27.29
C ASN A 795 -51.15 56.31 26.34
N PHE A 796 -51.96 55.32 25.96
CA PHE A 796 -51.54 54.21 25.08
C PHE A 796 -51.07 54.65 23.68
N TRP A 797 -51.46 55.83 23.21
CA TRP A 797 -50.94 56.40 21.95
C TRP A 797 -49.42 56.60 21.97
N ILE A 798 -48.81 56.78 23.13
CA ILE A 798 -47.36 56.96 23.30
C ILE A 798 -46.61 55.71 22.80
N TYR A 799 -47.14 54.50 23.06
CA TYR A 799 -46.55 53.26 22.53
C TYR A 799 -46.44 53.29 21.00
N TRP A 800 -47.53 53.65 20.30
CA TRP A 800 -47.55 53.73 18.84
C TRP A 800 -46.68 54.86 18.28
N ALA A 801 -46.60 55.99 18.99
CA ALA A 801 -45.77 57.13 18.61
C ALA A 801 -44.26 56.80 18.60
N PHE A 802 -43.81 55.85 19.43
CA PHE A 802 -42.41 55.37 19.43
C PHE A 802 -42.21 54.08 18.63
N ALA A 803 -43.16 53.14 18.66
CA ALA A 803 -43.00 51.83 18.02
C ALA A 803 -42.95 51.92 16.49
N ILE A 804 -43.83 52.72 15.85
CA ILE A 804 -43.86 52.82 14.39
C ILE A 804 -42.56 53.45 13.83
N PRO A 805 -42.07 54.61 14.34
CA PRO A 805 -40.82 55.18 13.87
C PRO A 805 -39.60 54.28 14.12
N PHE A 806 -39.53 53.60 15.27
CA PHE A 806 -38.40 52.71 15.57
C PHE A 806 -38.38 51.48 14.66
N THR A 807 -39.54 50.88 14.34
CA THR A 807 -39.63 49.80 13.35
C THR A 807 -39.17 50.26 11.96
N ILE A 808 -39.64 51.43 11.50
CA ILE A 808 -39.20 52.01 10.22
C ILE A 808 -37.68 52.24 10.23
N MET A 809 -37.12 52.77 11.33
CA MET A 809 -35.68 52.97 11.49
C MET A 809 -34.89 51.67 11.38
N VAL A 810 -35.34 50.58 12.02
CA VAL A 810 -34.70 49.25 11.91
C VAL A 810 -34.70 48.75 10.46
N PHE A 811 -35.82 48.89 9.74
CA PHE A 811 -35.87 48.51 8.31
C PHE A 811 -34.97 49.39 7.43
N VAL A 812 -34.89 50.70 7.68
CA VAL A 812 -34.00 51.62 6.95
C VAL A 812 -32.53 51.30 7.21
N VAL A 813 -32.14 51.04 8.46
CA VAL A 813 -30.77 50.63 8.81
C VAL A 813 -30.43 49.27 8.19
N TRP A 814 -31.34 48.29 8.27
CA TRP A 814 -31.14 46.99 7.64
C TRP A 814 -31.01 47.07 6.12
N MET A 815 -31.85 47.86 5.46
CA MET A 815 -31.76 48.12 4.01
C MET A 815 -30.44 48.79 3.65
N PHE A 816 -30.00 49.80 4.42
CA PHE A 816 -28.73 50.49 4.20
C PHE A 816 -27.52 49.57 4.40
N LEU A 817 -27.56 48.67 5.38
CA LEU A 817 -26.49 47.69 5.63
C LEU A 817 -26.46 46.57 4.58
N THR A 818 -27.62 46.06 4.15
CA THR A 818 -27.70 44.94 3.19
C THR A 818 -27.53 45.37 1.74
N GLN A 819 -27.98 46.56 1.35
CA GLN A 819 -27.85 47.11 -0.01
C GLN A 819 -26.66 48.07 -0.16
N ARG A 820 -25.71 48.07 0.79
CA ARG A 820 -24.60 49.04 0.82
C ARG A 820 -23.77 49.07 -0.47
N GLN A 821 -23.58 47.91 -1.11
CA GLN A 821 -22.90 47.81 -2.42
C GLN A 821 -23.76 48.37 -3.57
N GLU A 822 -25.06 48.04 -3.63
CA GLU A 822 -25.98 48.57 -4.67
C GLU A 822 -26.15 50.10 -4.54
N LEU A 823 -26.27 50.60 -3.31
CA LEU A 823 -26.31 52.03 -2.99
C LEU A 823 -25.02 52.76 -3.39
N SER A 824 -23.84 52.14 -3.20
CA SER A 824 -22.57 52.70 -3.69
C SER A 824 -22.58 52.82 -5.22
N GLN A 825 -22.92 51.73 -5.92
CA GLN A 825 -23.00 51.75 -7.39
C GLN A 825 -24.03 52.76 -7.92
N PHE A 826 -25.16 52.93 -7.22
CA PHE A 826 -26.17 53.93 -7.57
C PHE A 826 -25.67 55.36 -7.33
N TYR A 827 -24.97 55.60 -6.21
CA TYR A 827 -24.36 56.90 -5.89
C TYR A 827 -23.29 57.29 -6.91
N ASP A 828 -22.43 56.36 -7.34
CA ASP A 828 -21.43 56.62 -8.36
C ASP A 828 -22.05 56.91 -9.73
N ARG A 829 -23.12 56.19 -10.13
CA ARG A 829 -23.90 56.52 -11.34
C ARG A 829 -24.47 57.95 -11.27
N ILE A 830 -25.02 58.37 -10.12
CA ILE A 830 -25.51 59.74 -9.91
C ILE A 830 -24.37 60.77 -9.94
N ARG A 831 -23.23 60.48 -9.30
CA ARG A 831 -22.04 61.35 -9.27
C ARG A 831 -21.51 61.60 -10.68
N VAL A 832 -21.44 60.56 -11.52
CA VAL A 832 -21.09 60.65 -12.95
C VAL A 832 -22.13 61.46 -13.73
N TYR A 833 -23.42 61.27 -13.47
CA TYR A 833 -24.49 62.02 -14.14
C TYR A 833 -24.45 63.52 -13.80
N ILE A 834 -24.31 63.88 -12.52
CA ILE A 834 -24.19 65.28 -12.07
C ILE A 834 -22.89 65.91 -12.59
N GLY A 835 -21.79 65.17 -12.61
CA GLY A 835 -20.52 65.62 -13.20
C GLY A 835 -20.62 65.92 -14.69
N ARG A 836 -21.30 65.06 -15.46
CA ARG A 836 -21.62 65.30 -16.88
C ARG A 836 -22.52 66.52 -17.08
N LYS A 837 -23.50 66.74 -16.21
CA LYS A 837 -24.40 67.90 -16.28
C LYS A 837 -23.65 69.21 -15.99
N LYS A 838 -22.77 69.23 -14.98
CA LYS A 838 -21.92 70.41 -14.67
C LYS A 838 -20.96 70.78 -15.81
N ARG A 839 -20.36 69.80 -16.50
CA ARG A 839 -19.51 70.06 -17.67
C ARG A 839 -20.28 70.68 -18.85
N LYS A 840 -21.57 70.34 -19.04
CA LYS A 840 -22.42 70.95 -20.10
C LYS A 840 -22.81 72.41 -19.83
N THR A 841 -22.93 72.83 -18.57
CA THR A 841 -23.22 74.22 -18.19
C THR A 841 -21.99 75.14 -18.10
N LEU A 842 -20.80 74.62 -18.37
CA LEU A 842 -19.53 75.38 -18.42
C LEU A 842 -18.99 75.51 -19.86
N SER A 843 -19.75 75.03 -20.85
CA SER A 843 -19.42 75.07 -22.29
C SER A 843 -20.48 75.81 -23.11
N THR A 844 -21.24 76.70 -22.46
CA THR A 844 -22.25 77.62 -22.99
C THR A 844 -22.21 78.89 -22.17
#